data_AF-A0A8A2VKE1-F1
#
_entry.id   AF-A0A8A2VKE1-F1
#
_cell.length_a   1.000
_cell.length_b   1.000
_cell.length_c   1.000
_cell.angle_alpha   90.00
_cell.angle_beta   90.00
_cell.angle_gamma   90.00
#
_symmetry.space_group_name_H-M   'P 1'
#
loop_
_entity.id
_entity.type
_entity.pdbx_description
1 polymer ?
#
loop_
_entity_poly.entity_id
_entity_poly.type
_entity_poly.pdbx_seq_one_letter_code
_entity_poly.pdbx_strand_id
1 'polypeptide(L)'
;MSGPDTAADGEHGLRQLQLQEEYRLGDDPLNEFYIPALRQSTRYDRAAGFFDSKSLQYAAQGIAGLIANGGSMRLITSPNLKPADIEALQAADNREAEQSVLADRLEATLFEGDYLEFVNTDRFQCLAWMVEQDLLDIRIAYLPEGDEANPFRLYHEKLGVIRDDAGHRVAFSGSINETAAGWTDNYESFDVFRSWQPGEATRVDNKEQAFEQLWDNDDPMVTVRELPEAIEAGLEECSPGTVDGLPALEMFFSEEGANGSRTMKNEDEIELWDHQQEAIQWWRNHDYQGLFAMATGSGKTLTALRAARLQADVRLTVVVVPSKVLLQQWKEEIQSVFGSDIDIQECSGDTDWKANMTSLVDPFRVGSLDAVHDLPRSVVLTTLHTASSETFLNYLKHVPPERLQLIVDEVHRAGAPTFQSIFDIDAGRRIGLSATPDRQWDEEGTNAIYSYFGGHEPFRFTTQEAIENGYLTEYEYHPIICELTPQEFEDYAELSVQIERLSAQISSNDRVDESVINQRDHLLRERADIKKTAARKPDRFEAFLSTDHPRPALVFCEDTEQIEELEHQLEAHTDIDYGVYISNREEEQAEAFYRFEHDLLDYLLAIKCLDEGVDVPDCSTAVIIASSRNKREFIQRRGRVLRQTEAVDRAQIYDMLVLPGLGAPPDDERARSLVKQELERAKILMEAAENQDSVEQRLAEELDTYGRSFKHLAYI
;
A
#
# COMPACT_ATOMS: atom_id res chain seq x y z
N MET A 1 -69.95 -12.18 -24.64
CA MET A 1 -68.86 -11.98 -25.60
C MET A 1 -67.74 -11.34 -24.81
N SER A 2 -66.86 -12.19 -24.29
CA SER A 2 -65.68 -11.83 -23.54
C SER A 2 -64.63 -11.40 -24.56
N GLY A 3 -64.27 -10.11 -24.57
CA GLY A 3 -63.07 -9.62 -25.23
C GLY A 3 -61.83 -10.05 -24.44
N PRO A 4 -60.65 -10.14 -25.09
CA PRO A 4 -59.51 -10.83 -24.53
C PRO A 4 -58.92 -10.05 -23.35
N ASP A 5 -58.71 -10.76 -22.24
CA ASP A 5 -57.77 -10.36 -21.19
C ASP A 5 -56.38 -10.29 -21.82
N THR A 6 -55.86 -9.08 -22.00
CA THR A 6 -54.41 -8.83 -22.05
C THR A 6 -53.94 -8.59 -20.62
N ALA A 7 -53.79 -9.68 -19.87
CA ALA A 7 -53.03 -9.71 -18.64
C ALA A 7 -51.70 -10.44 -18.94
N ALA A 8 -50.73 -9.66 -19.42
CA ALA A 8 -49.33 -10.04 -19.52
C ALA A 8 -48.51 -8.73 -19.51
N ASP A 9 -48.42 -8.09 -18.35
CA ASP A 9 -47.47 -7.01 -18.09
C ASP A 9 -47.24 -6.98 -16.57
N GLY A 10 -46.18 -7.63 -16.14
CA GLY A 10 -45.84 -7.69 -14.73
C GLY A 10 -44.70 -8.64 -14.48
N GLU A 11 -43.47 -8.21 -14.78
CA GLU A 11 -42.26 -8.76 -14.14
C GLU A 11 -40.97 -7.91 -14.31
N HIS A 12 -40.99 -6.74 -14.96
CA HIS A 12 -39.78 -5.92 -15.17
C HIS A 12 -40.03 -4.41 -14.90
N GLY A 13 -39.07 -3.70 -14.30
CA GLY A 13 -39.10 -2.25 -14.01
C GLY A 13 -38.45 -1.83 -12.68
N LEU A 14 -37.90 -0.61 -12.60
CA LEU A 14 -37.10 -0.11 -11.46
C LEU A 14 -37.86 -0.10 -10.12
N ARG A 15 -39.19 0.08 -10.16
CA ARG A 15 -40.06 0.05 -8.97
C ARG A 15 -40.09 -1.28 -8.24
N GLN A 16 -39.70 -2.37 -8.90
CA GLN A 16 -39.73 -3.71 -8.33
C GLN A 16 -38.44 -4.03 -7.55
N LEU A 17 -37.39 -3.22 -7.73
CA LEU A 17 -36.12 -3.36 -7.02
C LEU A 17 -36.23 -2.83 -5.59
N GLN A 18 -35.62 -3.54 -4.64
CA GLN A 18 -35.50 -3.09 -3.25
C GLN A 18 -34.28 -2.17 -3.10
N LEU A 19 -34.37 -0.98 -3.69
CA LEU A 19 -33.29 0.01 -3.63
C LEU A 19 -33.26 0.69 -2.25
N GLN A 20 -32.10 0.68 -1.61
CA GLN A 20 -31.86 1.40 -0.35
C GLN A 20 -31.86 2.91 -0.57
N GLU A 21 -32.02 3.69 0.50
CA GLU A 21 -31.96 5.18 0.42
C GLU A 21 -30.53 5.69 0.36
N GLU A 22 -29.60 4.90 0.90
CA GLU A 22 -28.18 5.19 0.98
C GLU A 22 -27.44 3.84 0.95
N TYR A 23 -26.32 3.80 0.26
CA TYR A 23 -25.41 2.64 0.22
C TYR A 23 -24.06 3.05 0.82
N ARG A 24 -23.47 2.21 1.69
CA ARG A 24 -22.21 2.48 2.42
C ARG A 24 -21.28 1.26 2.42
N LEU A 25 -20.01 1.47 2.81
CA LEU A 25 -19.02 0.39 2.89
C LEU A 25 -19.47 -0.71 3.88
N GLY A 26 -19.70 -1.91 3.34
CA GLY A 26 -20.36 -3.06 3.98
C GLY A 26 -21.45 -3.67 3.08
N ASP A 27 -22.04 -2.86 2.20
CA ASP A 27 -22.92 -3.31 1.12
C ASP A 27 -22.08 -3.65 -0.13
N ASP A 28 -22.65 -4.36 -1.09
CA ASP A 28 -22.07 -4.58 -2.43
C ASP A 28 -22.86 -3.72 -3.47
N PRO A 29 -22.56 -2.41 -3.62
CA PRO A 29 -23.37 -1.53 -4.47
C PRO A 29 -23.41 -1.96 -5.94
N LEU A 30 -22.35 -2.63 -6.42
CA LEU A 30 -22.30 -3.13 -7.78
C LEU A 30 -23.39 -4.18 -8.00
N ASN A 31 -23.47 -5.20 -7.14
CA ASN A 31 -24.46 -6.27 -7.26
C ASN A 31 -25.83 -5.93 -6.65
N GLU A 32 -25.91 -5.00 -5.71
CA GLU A 32 -27.14 -4.61 -5.03
C GLU A 32 -27.86 -3.40 -5.66
N PHE A 33 -27.13 -2.51 -6.33
CA PHE A 33 -27.69 -1.30 -6.95
C PHE A 33 -27.46 -1.26 -8.46
N TYR A 34 -26.21 -1.21 -8.93
CA TYR A 34 -25.91 -0.90 -10.33
C TYR A 34 -26.36 -1.98 -11.32
N ILE A 35 -25.96 -3.24 -11.09
CA ILE A 35 -26.33 -4.35 -11.98
C ILE A 35 -27.86 -4.54 -12.00
N PRO A 36 -28.57 -4.61 -10.85
CA PRO A 36 -30.03 -4.73 -10.85
C PRO A 36 -30.72 -3.52 -11.51
N ALA A 37 -30.28 -2.29 -11.23
CA ALA A 37 -30.90 -1.08 -11.77
C ALA A 37 -30.70 -0.96 -13.28
N LEU A 38 -29.49 -1.19 -13.78
CA LEU A 38 -29.17 -1.11 -15.21
C LEU A 38 -29.84 -2.23 -16.03
N ARG A 39 -30.01 -3.43 -15.45
CA ARG A 39 -30.79 -4.51 -16.08
C ARG A 39 -32.27 -4.19 -16.29
N GLN A 40 -32.81 -3.23 -15.54
CA GLN A 40 -34.22 -2.83 -15.61
C GLN A 40 -34.41 -1.44 -16.26
N SER A 41 -33.36 -0.88 -16.87
CA SER A 41 -33.37 0.47 -17.41
C SER A 41 -33.25 0.50 -18.94
N THR A 42 -33.64 1.64 -19.52
CA THR A 42 -33.52 1.98 -20.94
C THR A 42 -32.70 3.24 -21.16
N ARG A 43 -32.32 3.96 -20.10
CA ARG A 43 -31.40 5.10 -20.18
C ARG A 43 -30.54 5.20 -18.93
N TYR A 44 -29.26 5.51 -19.13
CA TYR A 44 -28.33 5.80 -18.05
C TYR A 44 -27.53 7.08 -18.34
N ASP A 45 -27.71 8.08 -17.49
CA ASP A 45 -27.01 9.36 -17.57
C ASP A 45 -26.01 9.44 -16.41
N ARG A 46 -24.74 9.67 -16.69
CA ARG A 46 -23.66 9.59 -15.70
C ARG A 46 -22.67 10.75 -15.84
N ALA A 47 -22.42 11.46 -14.74
CA ALA A 47 -21.35 12.44 -14.62
C ALA A 47 -20.36 11.98 -13.55
N ALA A 48 -19.07 11.89 -13.93
CA ALA A 48 -17.99 11.41 -13.10
C ALA A 48 -16.73 12.27 -13.27
N GLY A 49 -16.04 12.55 -12.16
CA GLY A 49 -14.88 13.46 -12.14
C GLY A 49 -13.59 12.91 -12.76
N PHE A 50 -13.35 11.60 -12.69
CA PHE A 50 -12.16 10.97 -13.26
C PHE A 50 -12.57 9.78 -14.13
N PHE A 51 -11.91 9.64 -15.28
CA PHE A 51 -12.12 8.53 -16.20
C PHE A 51 -10.95 7.54 -16.09
N ASP A 52 -11.20 6.38 -15.48
CA ASP A 52 -10.25 5.26 -15.48
C ASP A 52 -10.75 4.14 -16.41
N SER A 53 -9.83 3.61 -17.22
CA SER A 53 -9.97 2.41 -18.05
C SER A 53 -10.59 1.21 -17.30
N LYS A 54 -10.26 1.03 -16.01
CA LYS A 54 -10.82 -0.07 -15.19
C LYS A 54 -12.26 0.17 -14.77
N SER A 55 -12.69 1.42 -14.61
CA SER A 55 -14.06 1.78 -14.18
C SER A 55 -15.11 1.47 -15.22
N LEU A 56 -14.73 1.60 -16.49
CA LEU A 56 -15.52 1.15 -17.64
C LEU A 56 -15.85 -0.34 -17.57
N GLN A 57 -14.93 -1.19 -17.06
CA GLN A 57 -15.16 -2.64 -16.96
C GLN A 57 -16.26 -3.01 -15.96
N TYR A 58 -16.36 -2.28 -14.84
CA TYR A 58 -17.37 -2.54 -13.81
C TYR A 58 -18.75 -2.02 -14.23
N ALA A 59 -18.80 -0.84 -14.86
CA ALA A 59 -20.02 -0.34 -15.48
C ALA A 59 -20.54 -1.29 -16.58
N ALA A 60 -19.63 -1.91 -17.35
CA ALA A 60 -19.97 -2.82 -18.45
C ALA A 60 -20.87 -4.00 -18.04
N GLN A 61 -20.72 -4.53 -16.81
CA GLN A 61 -21.53 -5.65 -16.32
C GLN A 61 -23.01 -5.29 -16.14
N GLY A 62 -23.32 -4.05 -15.76
CA GLY A 62 -24.68 -3.53 -15.71
C GLY A 62 -25.18 -3.05 -17.08
N ILE A 63 -24.29 -2.47 -17.89
CA ILE A 63 -24.60 -1.95 -19.24
C ILE A 63 -25.07 -3.06 -20.19
N ALA A 64 -24.59 -4.30 -20.05
CA ALA A 64 -25.14 -5.44 -20.80
C ALA A 64 -26.67 -5.56 -20.67
N GLY A 65 -27.22 -5.31 -19.48
CA GLY A 65 -28.65 -5.30 -19.23
C GLY A 65 -29.37 -4.11 -19.89
N LEU A 66 -28.74 -2.94 -19.87
CA LEU A 66 -29.23 -1.73 -20.56
C LEU A 66 -29.31 -1.95 -22.08
N ILE A 67 -28.27 -2.55 -22.68
CA ILE A 67 -28.22 -2.87 -24.12
C ILE A 67 -29.28 -3.91 -24.48
N ALA A 68 -29.46 -4.95 -23.66
CA ALA A 68 -30.50 -5.96 -23.89
C ALA A 68 -31.92 -5.37 -23.92
N ASN A 69 -32.13 -4.25 -23.23
CA ASN A 69 -33.38 -3.48 -23.24
C ASN A 69 -33.47 -2.46 -24.39
N GLY A 70 -32.47 -2.39 -25.27
CA GLY A 70 -32.37 -1.37 -26.33
C GLY A 70 -32.13 0.04 -25.79
N GLY A 71 -31.50 0.16 -24.62
CA GLY A 71 -31.23 1.42 -23.95
C GLY A 71 -29.95 2.12 -24.40
N SER A 72 -29.81 3.38 -24.01
CA SER A 72 -28.66 4.23 -24.34
C SER A 72 -28.02 4.85 -23.10
N MET A 73 -26.77 5.29 -23.22
CA MET A 73 -25.98 5.88 -22.15
C MET A 73 -25.41 7.24 -22.55
N ARG A 74 -25.35 8.17 -21.59
CA ARG A 74 -24.68 9.47 -21.72
C ARG A 74 -23.68 9.64 -20.60
N LEU A 75 -22.44 9.95 -20.94
CA LEU A 75 -21.32 10.05 -20.00
C LEU A 75 -20.65 11.42 -20.08
N ILE A 76 -20.57 12.12 -18.95
CA ILE A 76 -19.73 13.31 -18.77
C ILE A 76 -18.53 12.90 -17.93
N THR A 77 -17.33 13.16 -18.42
CA THR A 77 -16.09 12.84 -17.70
C THR A 77 -15.00 13.88 -17.90
N SER A 78 -13.98 13.91 -17.05
CA SER A 78 -12.83 14.82 -17.17
C SER A 78 -11.53 14.03 -17.20
N PRO A 79 -10.66 14.22 -18.22
CA PRO A 79 -9.27 13.82 -18.13
C PRO A 79 -8.53 14.70 -17.12
N ASN A 80 -7.39 14.23 -16.62
CA ASN A 80 -6.53 15.03 -15.74
C ASN A 80 -5.79 16.10 -16.56
N LEU A 81 -6.43 17.26 -16.74
CA LEU A 81 -5.90 18.41 -17.47
C LEU A 81 -5.00 19.25 -16.55
N LYS A 82 -3.76 19.51 -16.98
CA LYS A 82 -2.84 20.43 -16.30
C LYS A 82 -3.24 21.87 -16.59
N PRO A 83 -2.82 22.85 -15.76
CA PRO A 83 -3.07 24.27 -16.03
C PRO A 83 -2.63 24.73 -17.42
N ALA A 84 -1.48 24.22 -17.92
CA ALA A 84 -1.00 24.49 -19.26
C ALA A 84 -1.92 23.95 -20.38
N ASP A 85 -2.61 22.82 -20.13
CA ASP A 85 -3.57 22.25 -21.07
C ASP A 85 -4.85 23.11 -21.13
N ILE A 86 -5.29 23.61 -19.97
CA ILE A 86 -6.44 24.53 -19.88
C ILE A 86 -6.13 25.85 -20.60
N GLU A 87 -4.92 26.40 -20.40
CA GLU A 87 -4.47 27.59 -21.15
C GLU A 87 -4.43 27.33 -22.66
N ALA A 88 -3.96 26.16 -23.10
CA ALA A 88 -3.95 25.78 -24.50
C ALA A 88 -5.38 25.63 -25.08
N LEU A 89 -6.31 25.07 -24.32
CA LEU A 89 -7.73 24.98 -24.68
C LEU A 89 -8.38 26.36 -24.76
N GLN A 90 -7.99 27.29 -23.89
CA GLN A 90 -8.50 28.67 -23.91
C GLN A 90 -7.88 29.52 -25.03
N ALA A 91 -6.63 29.23 -25.40
CA ALA A 91 -5.92 29.89 -26.48
C ALA A 91 -6.24 29.29 -27.86
N ALA A 92 -7.01 28.21 -27.92
CA ALA A 92 -7.39 27.58 -29.17
C ALA A 92 -8.30 28.50 -30.01
N ASP A 93 -7.79 28.93 -31.17
CA ASP A 93 -8.49 29.88 -32.04
C ASP A 93 -9.63 29.23 -32.86
N ASN A 94 -9.75 27.90 -32.84
CA ASN A 94 -10.77 27.14 -33.59
C ASN A 94 -11.00 25.73 -32.99
N ARG A 95 -12.10 25.08 -33.42
CA ARG A 95 -12.51 23.73 -33.00
C ARG A 95 -11.45 22.65 -33.27
N GLU A 96 -10.66 22.79 -34.33
CA GLU A 96 -9.62 21.82 -34.70
C GLU A 96 -8.45 21.84 -33.69
N ALA A 97 -8.04 23.02 -33.24
CA ALA A 97 -7.03 23.19 -32.20
C ALA A 97 -7.53 22.67 -30.83
N GLU A 98 -8.79 22.96 -30.47
CA GLU A 98 -9.40 22.41 -29.24
C GLU A 98 -9.41 20.87 -29.25
N GLN A 99 -9.84 20.27 -30.37
CA GLN A 99 -9.87 18.82 -30.49
C GLN A 99 -8.48 18.18 -30.45
N SER A 100 -7.45 18.82 -31.02
CA SER A 100 -6.08 18.32 -30.96
C SER A 100 -5.56 18.27 -29.52
N VAL A 101 -5.77 19.32 -28.73
CA VAL A 101 -5.29 19.37 -27.33
C VAL A 101 -5.99 18.31 -26.47
N LEU A 102 -7.30 18.16 -26.65
CA LEU A 102 -8.06 17.11 -25.96
C LEU A 102 -7.67 15.71 -26.42
N ALA A 103 -7.44 15.51 -27.73
CA ALA A 103 -7.02 14.23 -28.28
C ALA A 103 -5.66 13.82 -27.70
N ASP A 104 -4.61 14.65 -27.81
CA ASP A 104 -3.27 14.33 -27.30
C ASP A 104 -3.29 13.91 -25.83
N ARG A 105 -4.12 14.58 -25.00
CA ARG A 105 -4.22 14.27 -23.58
C ARG A 105 -5.03 13.01 -23.28
N LEU A 106 -6.13 12.79 -24.00
CA LEU A 106 -6.91 11.56 -23.91
C LEU A 106 -6.12 10.37 -24.45
N GLU A 107 -5.33 10.54 -25.52
CA GLU A 107 -4.44 9.51 -26.05
C GLU A 107 -3.41 9.11 -24.99
N ALA A 108 -2.72 10.07 -24.36
CA ALA A 108 -1.80 9.76 -23.27
C ALA A 108 -2.48 9.03 -22.08
N THR A 109 -3.74 9.37 -21.78
CA THR A 109 -4.47 8.78 -20.65
C THR A 109 -5.09 7.41 -20.97
N LEU A 110 -5.52 7.20 -22.22
CA LEU A 110 -6.18 5.97 -22.68
C LEU A 110 -5.18 4.96 -23.27
N PHE A 111 -4.01 5.41 -23.75
CA PHE A 111 -3.10 4.63 -24.60
C PHE A 111 -1.65 4.46 -24.05
N GLU A 112 -1.32 4.95 -22.84
CA GLU A 112 -0.06 4.59 -22.15
C GLU A 112 -0.27 3.36 -21.21
N GLY A 113 0.65 2.37 -21.25
CA GLY A 113 0.63 1.15 -20.40
C GLY A 113 0.23 -0.15 -21.14
N ASP A 114 -0.26 -1.17 -20.42
CA ASP A 114 -0.75 -2.50 -20.86
C ASP A 114 -1.98 -2.46 -21.82
N TYR A 115 -2.05 -1.45 -22.68
CA TYR A 115 -3.11 -1.13 -23.62
C TYR A 115 -3.45 -2.28 -24.57
N LEU A 116 -2.45 -3.05 -25.02
CA LEU A 116 -2.68 -4.19 -25.91
C LEU A 116 -3.45 -5.34 -25.23
N GLU A 117 -3.37 -5.50 -23.92
CA GLU A 117 -4.23 -6.44 -23.19
C GLU A 117 -5.63 -5.86 -22.94
N PHE A 118 -5.70 -4.56 -22.63
CA PHE A 118 -6.95 -3.84 -22.33
C PHE A 118 -7.93 -3.76 -23.52
N VAL A 119 -7.44 -3.39 -24.72
CA VAL A 119 -8.27 -3.30 -25.95
C VAL A 119 -8.83 -4.66 -26.38
N ASN A 120 -8.15 -5.72 -25.98
CA ASN A 120 -8.57 -7.09 -26.26
C ASN A 120 -9.57 -7.65 -25.24
N THR A 121 -10.03 -6.87 -24.26
CA THR A 121 -11.08 -7.29 -23.34
C THR A 121 -12.46 -7.18 -24.00
N ASP A 122 -13.27 -8.24 -23.88
CA ASP A 122 -14.63 -8.30 -24.43
C ASP A 122 -15.52 -7.11 -23.96
N ARG A 123 -15.25 -6.58 -22.77
CA ARG A 123 -15.98 -5.46 -22.14
C ARG A 123 -15.67 -4.10 -22.75
N PHE A 124 -14.39 -3.84 -23.03
CA PHE A 124 -13.99 -2.60 -23.71
C PHE A 124 -14.52 -2.59 -25.16
N GLN A 125 -14.43 -3.74 -25.83
CA GLN A 125 -15.02 -3.95 -27.16
C GLN A 125 -16.54 -3.70 -27.17
N CYS A 126 -17.27 -4.07 -26.10
CA CYS A 126 -18.70 -3.74 -25.99
C CYS A 126 -18.98 -2.23 -25.89
N LEU A 127 -18.16 -1.47 -25.17
CA LEU A 127 -18.30 -0.02 -25.05
C LEU A 127 -17.92 0.68 -26.37
N ALA A 128 -16.85 0.24 -27.02
CA ALA A 128 -16.46 0.64 -28.37
C ALA A 128 -17.62 0.43 -29.37
N TRP A 129 -18.29 -0.72 -29.31
CA TRP A 129 -19.48 -0.98 -30.11
C TRP A 129 -20.64 -0.02 -29.80
N MET A 130 -20.88 0.30 -28.52
CA MET A 130 -21.94 1.25 -28.18
C MET A 130 -21.69 2.65 -28.74
N VAL A 131 -20.42 3.09 -28.80
CA VAL A 131 -20.04 4.33 -29.46
C VAL A 131 -20.34 4.22 -30.96
N GLU A 132 -19.89 3.14 -31.62
CA GLU A 132 -20.15 2.90 -33.06
C GLU A 132 -21.65 2.87 -33.42
N GLN A 133 -22.52 2.42 -32.51
CA GLN A 133 -23.97 2.34 -32.74
C GLN A 133 -24.76 3.57 -32.28
N ASP A 134 -24.09 4.68 -31.91
CA ASP A 134 -24.72 5.87 -31.33
C ASP A 134 -25.52 5.58 -30.03
N LEU A 135 -25.15 4.53 -29.28
CA LEU A 135 -25.78 4.11 -28.03
C LEU A 135 -25.07 4.66 -26.78
N LEU A 136 -23.82 5.11 -26.91
CA LEU A 136 -23.03 5.77 -25.87
C LEU A 136 -22.49 7.10 -26.40
N ASP A 137 -22.91 8.21 -25.80
CA ASP A 137 -22.38 9.56 -26.07
C ASP A 137 -21.47 9.97 -24.89
N ILE A 138 -20.25 10.42 -25.19
CA ILE A 138 -19.23 10.81 -24.21
C ILE A 138 -18.88 12.29 -24.40
N ARG A 139 -18.90 13.04 -23.31
CA ARG A 139 -18.50 14.46 -23.27
C ARG A 139 -17.43 14.73 -22.23
N ILE A 140 -16.51 15.61 -22.58
CA ILE A 140 -15.36 16.01 -21.77
C ILE A 140 -15.66 17.31 -21.03
N ALA A 141 -15.63 17.29 -19.70
CA ALA A 141 -15.83 18.44 -18.83
C ALA A 141 -14.50 18.99 -18.29
N TYR A 142 -14.37 20.30 -18.19
CA TYR A 142 -13.24 20.97 -17.53
C TYR A 142 -13.63 22.37 -17.01
N LEU A 143 -12.83 22.90 -16.07
CA LEU A 143 -13.04 24.23 -15.47
C LEU A 143 -12.14 25.26 -16.17
N PRO A 144 -12.68 26.30 -16.84
CA PRO A 144 -11.87 27.24 -17.62
C PRO A 144 -11.07 28.23 -16.76
N GLU A 145 -11.55 28.67 -15.60
CA GLU A 145 -10.80 29.61 -14.75
C GLU A 145 -9.90 28.86 -13.75
N GLY A 146 -8.65 28.61 -14.14
CA GLY A 146 -7.57 28.23 -13.24
C GLY A 146 -7.12 29.43 -12.39
N ASP A 147 -7.08 29.27 -11.07
CA ASP A 147 -6.44 30.22 -10.17
C ASP A 147 -5.09 29.60 -9.77
N GLU A 148 -3.97 30.26 -10.07
CA GLU A 148 -2.63 29.82 -9.65
C GLU A 148 -2.54 29.63 -8.12
N ALA A 149 -3.42 30.29 -7.36
CA ALA A 149 -3.53 30.13 -5.91
C ALA A 149 -4.29 28.86 -5.45
N ASN A 150 -4.98 28.15 -6.35
CA ASN A 150 -5.70 26.91 -6.05
C ASN A 150 -5.62 25.92 -7.23
N PRO A 151 -4.52 25.16 -7.34
CA PRO A 151 -4.32 24.18 -8.41
C PRO A 151 -5.28 22.97 -8.36
N PHE A 152 -6.16 22.90 -7.35
CA PHE A 152 -7.08 21.78 -7.10
C PHE A 152 -8.50 22.01 -7.62
N ARG A 153 -8.71 22.99 -8.51
CA ARG A 153 -10.00 23.19 -9.18
C ARG A 153 -10.22 22.12 -10.25
N LEU A 154 -10.63 20.93 -9.83
CA LEU A 154 -10.98 19.81 -10.70
C LEU A 154 -12.50 19.64 -10.82
N TYR A 155 -12.96 19.23 -12.00
CA TYR A 155 -14.34 18.80 -12.18
C TYR A 155 -14.52 17.48 -11.41
N HIS A 156 -15.36 17.48 -10.38
CA HIS A 156 -15.51 16.34 -9.46
C HIS A 156 -16.98 16.05 -9.13
N GLU A 157 -17.88 16.39 -10.05
CA GLU A 157 -19.30 16.03 -9.92
C GLU A 157 -19.45 14.51 -10.02
N LYS A 158 -20.29 13.94 -9.14
CA LYS A 158 -20.55 12.49 -9.03
C LYS A 158 -22.04 12.27 -8.95
N LEU A 159 -22.64 12.12 -10.11
CA LEU A 159 -24.07 12.15 -10.31
C LEU A 159 -24.48 11.06 -11.29
N GLY A 160 -25.57 10.35 -11.03
CA GLY A 160 -26.15 9.46 -12.02
C GLY A 160 -27.67 9.45 -11.98
N VAL A 161 -28.27 9.21 -13.14
CA VAL A 161 -29.72 9.09 -13.33
C VAL A 161 -30.02 7.87 -14.20
N ILE A 162 -30.81 6.95 -13.68
CA ILE A 162 -31.24 5.72 -14.37
C ILE A 162 -32.74 5.80 -14.61
N ARG A 163 -33.19 5.44 -15.82
CA ARG A 163 -34.60 5.49 -16.21
C ARG A 163 -35.07 4.19 -16.87
N ASP A 164 -36.26 3.72 -16.50
CA ASP A 164 -36.94 2.59 -17.15
C ASP A 164 -37.93 3.02 -18.25
N ASP A 165 -38.44 2.03 -18.97
CA ASP A 165 -39.41 2.16 -20.07
C ASP A 165 -40.75 2.77 -19.62
N ALA A 166 -41.15 2.49 -18.37
CA ALA A 166 -42.34 3.04 -17.73
C ALA A 166 -42.16 4.51 -17.26
N GLY A 167 -40.96 5.08 -17.41
CA GLY A 167 -40.65 6.48 -17.09
C GLY A 167 -40.33 6.71 -15.62
N HIS A 168 -40.12 5.66 -14.83
CA HIS A 168 -39.58 5.77 -13.49
C HIS A 168 -38.09 6.10 -13.56
N ARG A 169 -37.68 7.02 -12.69
CA ARG A 169 -36.31 7.52 -12.58
C ARG A 169 -35.76 7.26 -11.19
N VAL A 170 -34.48 6.89 -11.14
CA VAL A 170 -33.65 6.77 -9.93
C VAL A 170 -32.46 7.69 -10.12
N ALA A 171 -32.25 8.65 -9.21
CA ALA A 171 -31.08 9.51 -9.22
C ALA A 171 -30.20 9.19 -8.02
N PHE A 172 -28.89 9.30 -8.17
CA PHE A 172 -27.94 9.05 -7.09
C PHE A 172 -26.76 10.01 -7.15
N SER A 173 -26.21 10.33 -5.98
CA SER A 173 -25.00 11.16 -5.86
C SER A 173 -24.29 10.91 -4.52
N GLY A 174 -22.96 10.98 -4.51
CA GLY A 174 -22.16 10.68 -3.32
C GLY A 174 -20.66 10.79 -3.56
N SER A 175 -19.86 10.19 -2.69
CA SER A 175 -18.40 10.22 -2.79
C SER A 175 -17.81 9.23 -3.81
N ILE A 176 -18.64 8.50 -4.56
CA ILE A 176 -18.19 7.42 -5.46
C ILE A 176 -17.18 7.91 -6.51
N ASN A 177 -15.93 7.49 -6.42
CA ASN A 177 -14.97 7.65 -7.51
C ASN A 177 -15.15 6.54 -8.54
N GLU A 178 -15.06 6.88 -9.82
CA GLU A 178 -14.95 5.88 -10.87
C GLU A 178 -13.51 5.44 -11.01
N THR A 179 -13.05 4.62 -10.06
CA THR A 179 -11.83 3.79 -10.11
C THR A 179 -12.16 2.41 -9.59
N ALA A 180 -11.46 1.34 -9.98
CA ALA A 180 -11.71 0.00 -9.43
C ALA A 180 -11.79 0.02 -7.88
N ALA A 181 -10.87 0.75 -7.24
CA ALA A 181 -10.83 0.97 -5.81
C ALA A 181 -12.04 1.78 -5.26
N GLY A 182 -12.62 2.73 -6.00
CA GLY A 182 -13.84 3.44 -5.59
C GLY A 182 -15.06 2.52 -5.38
N TRP A 183 -15.10 1.43 -6.13
CA TRP A 183 -16.21 0.48 -6.11
C TRP A 183 -16.00 -0.71 -5.18
N THR A 184 -14.74 -1.04 -4.85
CA THR A 184 -14.39 -2.21 -4.03
C THR A 184 -13.61 -1.91 -2.74
N ASP A 185 -12.86 -0.80 -2.64
CA ASP A 185 -11.81 -0.60 -1.62
C ASP A 185 -11.82 0.77 -0.89
N ASN A 186 -12.46 1.82 -1.43
CA ASN A 186 -12.53 3.16 -0.84
C ASN A 186 -13.76 3.35 0.05
N TYR A 187 -13.62 4.06 1.18
CA TYR A 187 -14.75 4.48 2.04
C TYR A 187 -15.67 5.49 1.33
N GLU A 188 -16.61 4.95 0.55
CA GLU A 188 -17.51 5.73 -0.28
C GLU A 188 -18.98 5.47 0.10
N SER A 189 -19.80 6.52 0.03
CA SER A 189 -21.23 6.42 0.29
C SER A 189 -22.00 7.29 -0.69
N PHE A 190 -23.17 6.83 -1.10
CA PHE A 190 -24.04 7.60 -1.98
C PHE A 190 -25.51 7.45 -1.60
N ASP A 191 -26.22 8.56 -1.77
CA ASP A 191 -27.66 8.61 -1.57
C ASP A 191 -28.37 8.24 -2.88
N VAL A 192 -29.50 7.55 -2.75
CA VAL A 192 -30.36 7.12 -3.84
C VAL A 192 -31.76 7.71 -3.66
N PHE A 193 -32.26 8.34 -4.71
CA PHE A 193 -33.55 9.01 -4.77
C PHE A 193 -34.43 8.38 -5.82
N ARG A 194 -35.68 8.08 -5.48
CA ARG A 194 -36.62 7.35 -6.32
C ARG A 194 -37.78 8.27 -6.69
N SER A 195 -38.02 8.45 -7.98
CA SER A 195 -39.07 9.37 -8.48
C SER A 195 -40.49 9.02 -8.03
N TRP A 196 -40.71 7.78 -7.58
CA TRP A 196 -42.01 7.30 -7.10
C TRP A 196 -42.19 7.36 -5.58
N GLN A 197 -41.15 7.74 -4.83
CA GLN A 197 -41.26 7.91 -3.39
C GLN A 197 -41.71 9.34 -3.04
N PRO A 198 -42.76 9.52 -2.22
CA PRO A 198 -43.21 10.84 -1.79
C PRO A 198 -42.09 11.61 -1.06
N GLY A 199 -41.68 12.76 -1.60
CA GLY A 199 -40.62 13.60 -1.04
C GLY A 199 -39.26 13.49 -1.73
N GLU A 200 -39.03 12.43 -2.52
CA GLU A 200 -37.79 12.23 -3.28
C GLU A 200 -37.88 12.70 -4.74
N ALA A 201 -39.09 12.72 -5.32
CA ALA A 201 -39.32 13.09 -6.71
C ALA A 201 -38.66 14.43 -7.09
N THR A 202 -38.79 15.45 -6.23
CA THR A 202 -38.15 16.76 -6.46
C THR A 202 -36.62 16.68 -6.46
N ARG A 203 -36.01 15.79 -5.68
CA ARG A 203 -34.56 15.59 -5.70
C ARG A 203 -34.10 14.92 -6.99
N VAL A 204 -34.86 13.93 -7.47
CA VAL A 204 -34.62 13.30 -8.77
C VAL A 204 -34.71 14.34 -9.90
N ASP A 205 -35.76 15.16 -9.92
CA ASP A 205 -35.93 16.20 -10.94
C ASP A 205 -34.77 17.22 -10.91
N ASN A 206 -34.33 17.65 -9.72
CA ASN A 206 -33.19 18.57 -9.58
C ASN A 206 -31.88 17.95 -10.09
N LYS A 207 -31.66 16.66 -9.81
CA LYS A 207 -30.45 15.92 -10.19
C LYS A 207 -30.41 15.67 -11.69
N GLU A 208 -31.53 15.30 -12.30
CA GLU A 208 -31.67 15.20 -13.76
C GLU A 208 -31.45 16.57 -14.42
N GLN A 209 -32.03 17.65 -13.88
CA GLN A 209 -31.81 19.00 -14.39
C GLN A 209 -30.33 19.42 -14.32
N ALA A 210 -29.63 19.10 -13.23
CA ALA A 210 -28.20 19.39 -13.09
C ALA A 210 -27.37 18.64 -14.12
N PHE A 211 -27.71 17.37 -14.40
CA PHE A 211 -27.06 16.61 -15.47
C PHE A 211 -27.29 17.25 -16.84
N GLU A 212 -28.54 17.62 -17.18
CA GLU A 212 -28.85 18.24 -18.47
C GLU A 212 -28.16 19.60 -18.63
N GLN A 213 -28.04 20.40 -17.57
CA GLN A 213 -27.30 21.68 -17.60
C GLN A 213 -25.82 21.47 -17.95
N LEU A 214 -25.17 20.47 -17.37
CA LEU A 214 -23.80 20.11 -17.71
C LEU A 214 -23.72 19.56 -19.13
N TRP A 215 -24.62 18.64 -19.47
CA TRP A 215 -24.68 18.00 -20.78
C TRP A 215 -24.79 19.04 -21.89
N ASP A 216 -25.75 19.96 -21.81
CA ASP A 216 -25.99 21.01 -22.80
C ASP A 216 -24.97 22.17 -22.75
N ASN A 217 -23.96 22.09 -21.87
CA ASN A 217 -22.94 23.10 -21.66
C ASN A 217 -23.54 24.49 -21.29
N ASP A 218 -24.57 24.46 -20.43
CA ASP A 218 -25.28 25.65 -19.92
C ASP A 218 -24.81 26.05 -18.50
N ASP A 219 -23.91 25.29 -17.87
CA ASP A 219 -23.32 25.63 -16.58
C ASP A 219 -22.29 26.77 -16.72
N PRO A 220 -22.36 27.84 -15.89
CA PRO A 220 -21.47 28.98 -16.02
C PRO A 220 -20.03 28.72 -15.53
N MET A 221 -19.81 27.65 -14.77
CA MET A 221 -18.51 27.31 -14.19
C MET A 221 -17.83 26.15 -14.91
N VAL A 222 -18.58 25.22 -15.49
CA VAL A 222 -18.04 24.04 -16.16
C VAL A 222 -18.19 24.16 -17.67
N THR A 223 -17.10 23.90 -18.40
CA THR A 223 -17.12 23.78 -19.85
C THR A 223 -17.17 22.30 -20.24
N VAL A 224 -18.16 21.92 -21.04
CA VAL A 224 -18.35 20.57 -21.56
C VAL A 224 -18.20 20.57 -23.08
N ARG A 225 -17.47 19.59 -23.62
CA ARG A 225 -17.14 19.43 -25.05
C ARG A 225 -17.41 18.01 -25.51
N GLU A 226 -17.69 17.86 -26.81
CA GLU A 226 -17.79 16.54 -27.45
C GLU A 226 -16.43 15.83 -27.42
N LEU A 227 -16.46 14.49 -27.45
CA LEU A 227 -15.25 13.69 -27.60
C LEU A 227 -14.50 14.08 -28.89
N PRO A 228 -13.15 14.16 -28.89
CA PRO A 228 -12.41 14.45 -30.11
C PRO A 228 -12.63 13.36 -31.18
N GLU A 229 -12.78 13.79 -32.45
CA GLU A 229 -13.07 12.87 -33.58
C GLU A 229 -12.01 11.76 -33.73
N ALA A 230 -10.75 12.06 -33.40
CA ALA A 230 -9.65 11.09 -33.44
C ALA A 230 -9.81 9.97 -32.40
N ILE A 231 -10.27 10.30 -31.19
CA ILE A 231 -10.50 9.33 -30.12
C ILE A 231 -11.75 8.51 -30.42
N GLU A 232 -12.81 9.14 -30.93
CA GLU A 232 -14.04 8.48 -31.35
C GLU A 232 -13.76 7.43 -32.44
N ALA A 233 -13.01 7.80 -33.48
CA ALA A 233 -12.57 6.87 -34.52
C ALA A 233 -11.69 5.74 -33.97
N GLY A 234 -10.79 6.02 -33.03
CA GLY A 234 -9.98 4.99 -32.36
C GLY A 234 -10.82 3.99 -31.55
N LEU A 235 -11.88 4.45 -30.89
CA LEU A 235 -12.84 3.58 -30.20
C LEU A 235 -13.64 2.74 -31.20
N GLU A 236 -14.10 3.31 -32.31
CA GLU A 236 -14.79 2.56 -33.38
C GLU A 236 -13.92 1.45 -33.99
N GLU A 237 -12.62 1.71 -34.18
CA GLU A 237 -11.67 0.69 -34.67
C GLU A 237 -11.54 -0.52 -33.73
N CYS A 238 -11.84 -0.32 -32.44
CA CYS A 238 -11.83 -1.37 -31.42
C CYS A 238 -13.16 -2.14 -31.33
N SER A 239 -14.15 -1.81 -32.16
CA SER A 239 -15.46 -2.47 -32.14
C SER A 239 -15.37 -3.94 -32.62
N PRO A 240 -16.00 -4.89 -31.90
CA PRO A 240 -16.01 -6.29 -32.25
C PRO A 240 -16.93 -6.59 -33.43
N GLY A 241 -16.67 -7.71 -34.11
CA GLY A 241 -17.58 -8.22 -35.13
C GLY A 241 -18.96 -8.57 -34.57
N THR A 242 -20.03 -8.22 -35.28
CA THR A 242 -21.41 -8.44 -34.84
C THR A 242 -22.07 -9.65 -35.53
N VAL A 243 -23.00 -10.30 -34.83
CA VAL A 243 -23.94 -11.29 -35.37
C VAL A 243 -25.36 -10.75 -35.17
N ASP A 244 -26.12 -10.62 -36.26
CA ASP A 244 -27.47 -10.03 -36.26
C ASP A 244 -27.55 -8.58 -35.71
N GLY A 245 -26.46 -7.82 -35.83
CA GLY A 245 -26.39 -6.42 -35.39
C GLY A 245 -26.11 -6.22 -33.90
N LEU A 246 -25.78 -7.29 -33.17
CA LEU A 246 -25.30 -7.25 -31.79
C LEU A 246 -23.92 -7.92 -31.69
N PRO A 247 -23.03 -7.51 -30.78
CA PRO A 247 -21.85 -8.30 -30.42
C PRO A 247 -22.32 -9.66 -29.89
N ALA A 248 -21.46 -10.69 -29.96
CA ALA A 248 -21.83 -12.02 -29.46
C ALA A 248 -22.35 -11.91 -28.02
N LEU A 249 -23.57 -12.41 -27.74
CA LEU A 249 -24.19 -12.32 -26.40
C LEU A 249 -23.31 -12.92 -25.30
N GLU A 250 -22.43 -13.86 -25.66
CA GLU A 250 -21.39 -14.40 -24.79
C GLU A 250 -20.38 -13.32 -24.35
N MET A 251 -20.08 -12.27 -25.10
CA MET A 251 -19.24 -11.15 -24.63
C MET A 251 -19.91 -10.32 -23.50
N PHE A 252 -21.25 -10.31 -23.46
CA PHE A 252 -22.05 -9.55 -22.48
C PHE A 252 -22.38 -10.35 -21.20
N PHE A 253 -22.47 -11.67 -21.32
CA PHE A 253 -22.90 -12.58 -20.25
C PHE A 253 -21.89 -13.67 -19.94
N SER A 254 -20.76 -13.72 -20.66
CA SER A 254 -19.68 -14.62 -20.29
C SER A 254 -19.33 -14.32 -18.85
N GLU A 255 -19.37 -15.38 -18.06
CA GLU A 255 -18.55 -15.41 -16.87
C GLU A 255 -17.11 -15.09 -17.28
N GLU A 256 -16.62 -15.31 -18.50
CA GLU A 256 -15.29 -14.82 -18.90
C GLU A 256 -15.05 -13.29 -18.77
N GLY A 257 -16.09 -12.47 -18.57
CA GLY A 257 -15.95 -11.16 -17.92
C GLY A 257 -16.12 -11.17 -16.38
N ALA A 258 -17.13 -11.86 -15.84
CA ALA A 258 -17.52 -11.82 -14.41
C ALA A 258 -17.04 -13.01 -13.51
N ASN A 259 -16.27 -13.93 -14.06
CA ASN A 259 -15.79 -15.23 -13.56
C ASN A 259 -15.02 -15.93 -14.70
N GLY A 260 -13.70 -15.70 -14.82
CA GLY A 260 -12.84 -16.44 -15.73
C GLY A 260 -13.03 -17.97 -15.58
N SER A 261 -13.94 -18.53 -16.36
CA SER A 261 -14.11 -19.97 -16.59
C SER A 261 -13.84 -20.25 -18.05
N ARG A 262 -12.71 -19.73 -18.54
CA ARG A 262 -11.84 -20.62 -19.30
C ARG A 262 -11.59 -21.81 -18.39
N THR A 263 -11.55 -23.00 -18.96
CA THR A 263 -10.69 -24.06 -18.43
C THR A 263 -9.29 -23.47 -18.25
N MET A 264 -9.07 -22.87 -17.07
CA MET A 264 -7.84 -22.25 -16.65
C MET A 264 -6.82 -23.38 -16.64
N LYS A 265 -5.92 -23.35 -17.62
CA LYS A 265 -4.55 -23.35 -17.17
C LYS A 265 -4.43 -22.11 -16.28
N ASN A 266 -4.16 -22.33 -14.99
CA ASN A 266 -3.93 -21.28 -14.01
C ASN A 266 -2.99 -20.23 -14.60
N GLU A 267 -3.53 -19.08 -15.00
CA GLU A 267 -2.72 -17.91 -15.37
C GLU A 267 -3.09 -16.68 -14.50
N ASP A 268 -4.14 -16.77 -13.66
CA ASP A 268 -4.44 -15.85 -12.52
C ASP A 268 -3.99 -16.41 -11.15
N GLU A 269 -3.04 -17.35 -11.13
CA GLU A 269 -2.15 -17.39 -9.98
C GLU A 269 -1.13 -16.29 -10.25
N ILE A 270 -1.05 -15.25 -9.39
CA ILE A 270 0.23 -14.53 -9.24
C ILE A 270 1.27 -15.63 -9.17
N GLU A 271 2.02 -15.79 -10.25
CA GLU A 271 2.91 -16.93 -10.38
C GLU A 271 3.96 -16.70 -9.29
N LEU A 272 3.96 -17.61 -8.32
CA LEU A 272 4.87 -17.49 -7.21
C LEU A 272 6.27 -17.44 -7.78
N TRP A 273 7.04 -16.44 -7.40
CA TRP A 273 8.45 -16.37 -7.74
C TRP A 273 9.16 -17.65 -7.27
N ASP A 274 10.23 -18.03 -7.94
CA ASP A 274 10.92 -19.30 -7.69
C ASP A 274 11.27 -19.49 -6.20
N HIS A 275 11.79 -18.44 -5.54
CA HIS A 275 12.12 -18.51 -4.12
C HIS A 275 10.90 -18.65 -3.21
N GLN A 276 9.73 -18.16 -3.62
CA GLN A 276 8.47 -18.33 -2.88
C GLN A 276 7.99 -19.79 -2.98
N GLN A 277 8.10 -20.39 -4.17
CA GLN A 277 7.82 -21.81 -4.35
C GLN A 277 8.79 -22.69 -3.55
N GLU A 278 10.08 -22.35 -3.57
CA GLU A 278 11.12 -23.01 -2.77
C GLU A 278 10.86 -22.90 -1.27
N ALA A 279 10.48 -21.71 -0.77
CA ALA A 279 10.13 -21.49 0.64
C ALA A 279 8.96 -22.39 1.08
N ILE A 280 7.91 -22.45 0.25
CA ILE A 280 6.73 -23.29 0.52
C ILE A 280 7.13 -24.77 0.52
N GLN A 281 7.92 -25.21 -0.46
CA GLN A 281 8.36 -26.60 -0.54
C GLN A 281 9.29 -26.97 0.62
N TRP A 282 10.19 -26.05 1.02
CA TRP A 282 11.04 -26.19 2.18
C TRP A 282 10.21 -26.36 3.45
N TRP A 283 9.17 -25.54 3.65
CA TRP A 283 8.27 -25.63 4.79
C TRP A 283 7.50 -26.95 4.84
N ARG A 284 7.04 -27.46 3.69
CA ARG A 284 6.39 -28.78 3.59
C ARG A 284 7.31 -29.92 3.99
N ASN A 285 8.61 -29.80 3.72
CA ASN A 285 9.61 -30.81 4.08
C ASN A 285 10.00 -30.76 5.57
N HIS A 286 9.60 -29.71 6.31
CA HIS A 286 9.84 -29.51 7.74
C HIS A 286 8.53 -29.55 8.53
N ASP A 287 7.68 -30.53 8.22
CA ASP A 287 6.43 -30.80 8.93
C ASP A 287 5.50 -29.58 9.10
N TYR A 288 5.52 -28.65 8.12
CA TYR A 288 4.73 -27.42 8.13
C TYR A 288 5.03 -26.51 9.34
N GLN A 289 6.28 -26.52 9.81
CA GLN A 289 6.80 -25.63 10.83
C GLN A 289 8.08 -24.97 10.31
N GLY A 290 8.12 -23.64 10.30
CA GLY A 290 9.33 -22.97 9.83
C GLY A 290 9.36 -21.46 9.94
N LEU A 291 10.57 -20.93 9.75
CA LEU A 291 10.87 -19.51 9.72
C LEU A 291 11.25 -19.11 8.28
N PHE A 292 10.59 -18.09 7.75
CA PHE A 292 10.94 -17.46 6.49
C PHE A 292 11.73 -16.18 6.76
N ALA A 293 13.04 -16.28 6.58
CA ALA A 293 14.01 -15.21 6.69
C ALA A 293 14.26 -14.56 5.32
N MET A 294 13.29 -13.82 4.81
CA MET A 294 13.33 -13.26 3.44
C MET A 294 13.51 -11.75 3.45
N ALA A 295 14.15 -11.19 2.42
CA ALA A 295 14.34 -9.76 2.23
C ALA A 295 13.02 -8.97 2.31
N THR A 296 13.09 -7.72 2.74
CA THR A 296 11.96 -6.77 2.62
C THR A 296 11.67 -6.51 1.14
N GLY A 297 10.39 -6.41 0.78
CA GLY A 297 9.96 -6.31 -0.62
C GLY A 297 9.86 -7.64 -1.39
N SER A 298 10.45 -8.74 -0.91
CA SER A 298 10.49 -10.01 -1.67
C SER A 298 9.21 -10.88 -1.60
N GLY A 299 8.06 -10.30 -1.21
CA GLY A 299 6.77 -11.00 -1.15
C GLY A 299 6.59 -12.00 0.02
N LYS A 300 7.12 -11.70 1.21
CA LYS A 300 6.98 -12.55 2.43
C LYS A 300 5.54 -12.91 2.76
N THR A 301 4.66 -11.90 2.77
CA THR A 301 3.27 -12.05 3.17
C THR A 301 2.51 -12.94 2.19
N LEU A 302 2.61 -12.67 0.88
CA LEU A 302 2.08 -13.52 -0.18
C LEU A 302 2.56 -14.98 -0.06
N THR A 303 3.87 -15.19 0.19
CA THR A 303 4.45 -16.52 0.39
C THR A 303 3.77 -17.26 1.54
N ALA A 304 3.58 -16.59 2.68
CA ALA A 304 2.96 -17.15 3.87
C ALA A 304 1.48 -17.50 3.66
N LEU A 305 0.73 -16.60 3.01
CA LEU A 305 -0.70 -16.81 2.72
C LEU A 305 -0.91 -17.92 1.69
N ARG A 306 -0.06 -18.01 0.66
CA ARG A 306 -0.09 -19.11 -0.32
C ARG A 306 0.29 -20.45 0.33
N ALA A 307 1.28 -20.46 1.23
CA ALA A 307 1.58 -21.63 2.06
C ALA A 307 0.37 -22.04 2.93
N ALA A 308 -0.32 -21.06 3.51
CA ALA A 308 -1.50 -21.26 4.35
C ALA A 308 -2.68 -21.84 3.57
N ARG A 309 -2.88 -21.37 2.33
CA ARG A 309 -3.98 -21.81 1.45
C ARG A 309 -3.88 -23.28 1.04
N LEU A 310 -2.67 -23.87 1.03
CA LEU A 310 -2.45 -25.28 0.68
C LEU A 310 -3.48 -26.20 1.34
N GLN A 311 -3.97 -27.18 0.57
CA GLN A 311 -5.04 -28.09 0.98
C GLN A 311 -4.63 -28.91 2.22
N ALA A 312 -5.02 -28.41 3.39
CA ALA A 312 -4.94 -29.04 4.69
C ALA A 312 -6.28 -28.90 5.41
N ASP A 313 -6.56 -29.77 6.38
CA ASP A 313 -7.78 -29.72 7.22
C ASP A 313 -7.77 -28.58 8.24
N VAL A 314 -7.05 -27.48 7.95
CA VAL A 314 -7.06 -26.27 8.76
C VAL A 314 -8.43 -25.62 8.68
N ARG A 315 -8.98 -25.22 9.83
CA ARG A 315 -10.24 -24.47 9.94
C ARG A 315 -10.05 -23.08 10.52
N LEU A 316 -9.01 -22.88 11.32
CA LEU A 316 -8.69 -21.58 11.89
C LEU A 316 -7.23 -21.23 11.59
N THR A 317 -7.02 -20.10 10.92
CA THR A 317 -5.69 -19.49 10.77
C THR A 317 -5.61 -18.26 11.64
N VAL A 318 -4.62 -18.17 12.52
CA VAL A 318 -4.35 -17.00 13.34
C VAL A 318 -3.15 -16.28 12.75
N VAL A 319 -3.33 -15.02 12.38
CA VAL A 319 -2.28 -14.13 11.88
C VAL A 319 -2.00 -13.09 12.95
N VAL A 320 -0.76 -13.06 13.44
CA VAL A 320 -0.30 -12.13 14.46
C VAL A 320 0.61 -11.10 13.82
N VAL A 321 0.24 -9.83 13.92
CA VAL A 321 1.00 -8.69 13.38
C VAL A 321 1.51 -7.78 14.50
N PRO A 322 2.56 -6.99 14.27
CA PRO A 322 3.19 -6.21 15.34
C PRO A 322 2.48 -4.88 15.67
N SER A 323 1.66 -4.34 14.77
CA SER A 323 0.97 -3.05 14.95
C SER A 323 -0.45 -3.09 14.39
N LYS A 324 -1.29 -2.12 14.77
CA LYS A 324 -2.65 -2.01 14.23
C LYS A 324 -2.68 -1.60 12.76
N VAL A 325 -1.72 -0.79 12.32
CA VAL A 325 -1.61 -0.34 10.91
C VAL A 325 -1.50 -1.55 9.97
N LEU A 326 -0.73 -2.56 10.36
CA LEU A 326 -0.57 -3.80 9.60
C LEU A 326 -1.81 -4.69 9.58
N LEU A 327 -2.79 -4.49 10.46
CA LEU A 327 -4.02 -5.29 10.42
C LEU A 327 -4.77 -5.03 9.12
N GLN A 328 -4.89 -3.77 8.71
CA GLN A 328 -5.62 -3.44 7.48
C GLN A 328 -4.90 -3.98 6.25
N GLN A 329 -3.58 -3.77 6.15
CA GLN A 329 -2.76 -4.32 5.07
C GLN A 329 -2.88 -5.86 4.98
N TRP A 330 -2.71 -6.58 6.10
CA TRP A 330 -2.82 -8.04 6.10
C TRP A 330 -4.23 -8.51 5.74
N LYS A 331 -5.28 -7.77 6.13
CA LYS A 331 -6.66 -8.09 5.78
C LYS A 331 -6.86 -8.07 4.26
N GLU A 332 -6.39 -7.02 3.59
CA GLU A 332 -6.44 -6.89 2.14
C GLU A 332 -5.67 -8.02 1.44
N GLU A 333 -4.45 -8.32 1.91
CA GLU A 333 -3.65 -9.42 1.36
C GLU A 333 -4.31 -10.80 1.57
N ILE A 334 -4.94 -11.03 2.73
CA ILE A 334 -5.72 -12.24 3.00
C ILE A 334 -6.90 -12.34 2.02
N GLN A 335 -7.65 -11.27 1.81
CA GLN A 335 -8.80 -11.25 0.88
C GLN A 335 -8.35 -11.49 -0.56
N SER A 336 -7.23 -10.92 -0.97
CA SER A 336 -6.60 -11.17 -2.28
C SER A 336 -6.26 -12.67 -2.47
N VAL A 337 -5.69 -13.32 -1.45
CA VAL A 337 -5.24 -14.72 -1.58
C VAL A 337 -6.36 -15.74 -1.36
N PHE A 338 -7.28 -15.49 -0.43
CA PHE A 338 -8.32 -16.44 -0.04
C PHE A 338 -9.70 -16.15 -0.64
N GLY A 339 -9.88 -14.98 -1.26
CA GLY A 339 -11.16 -14.48 -1.77
C GLY A 339 -11.90 -13.61 -0.74
N SER A 340 -12.84 -12.80 -1.23
CA SER A 340 -13.67 -11.89 -0.42
C SER A 340 -14.58 -12.59 0.58
N ASP A 341 -14.94 -13.85 0.31
CA ASP A 341 -15.91 -14.62 1.11
C ASP A 341 -15.31 -15.25 2.38
N ILE A 342 -14.01 -15.08 2.64
CA ILE A 342 -13.37 -15.63 3.83
C ILE A 342 -13.77 -14.84 5.09
N ASP A 343 -14.16 -15.57 6.13
CA ASP A 343 -14.52 -14.99 7.41
C ASP A 343 -13.25 -14.49 8.15
N ILE A 344 -13.04 -13.17 8.16
CA ILE A 344 -11.92 -12.52 8.84
C ILE A 344 -12.40 -11.83 10.11
N GLN A 345 -11.85 -12.24 11.25
CA GLN A 345 -12.15 -11.67 12.57
C GLN A 345 -10.95 -10.89 13.11
N GLU A 346 -11.09 -9.58 13.23
CA GLU A 346 -10.08 -8.73 13.84
C GLU A 346 -10.16 -8.77 15.37
N CYS A 347 -9.06 -9.17 16.03
CA CYS A 347 -8.91 -9.19 17.47
C CYS A 347 -7.88 -8.15 17.92
N SER A 348 -8.34 -6.93 18.21
CA SER A 348 -7.50 -5.80 18.61
C SER A 348 -8.05 -5.14 19.90
N GLY A 349 -7.29 -4.21 20.50
CA GLY A 349 -7.69 -3.59 21.77
C GLY A 349 -9.01 -2.79 21.71
N ASP A 350 -9.46 -2.42 20.51
CA ASP A 350 -10.58 -1.49 20.29
C ASP A 350 -11.87 -2.21 19.84
N THR A 351 -11.82 -3.54 19.67
CA THR A 351 -12.94 -4.36 19.18
C THR A 351 -13.55 -5.22 20.29
N ASP A 352 -14.85 -5.50 20.23
CA ASP A 352 -15.50 -6.49 21.12
C ASP A 352 -15.28 -7.93 20.60
N TRP A 353 -14.02 -8.26 20.33
CA TRP A 353 -13.62 -9.49 19.66
C TRP A 353 -13.91 -10.76 20.47
N LYS A 354 -14.17 -10.64 21.78
CA LYS A 354 -14.45 -11.78 22.66
C LYS A 354 -15.75 -12.49 22.29
N ALA A 355 -16.77 -11.73 21.88
CA ALA A 355 -18.03 -12.31 21.40
C ALA A 355 -17.79 -13.14 20.13
N ASN A 356 -17.07 -12.56 19.16
CA ASN A 356 -16.76 -13.21 17.88
C ASN A 356 -15.88 -14.45 18.07
N MET A 357 -14.84 -14.36 18.90
CA MET A 357 -14.00 -15.51 19.25
C MET A 357 -14.78 -16.63 19.94
N THR A 358 -15.80 -16.30 20.73
CA THR A 358 -16.66 -17.31 21.35
C THR A 358 -17.44 -18.07 20.27
N SER A 359 -18.06 -17.36 19.32
CA SER A 359 -18.77 -17.97 18.18
C SER A 359 -17.87 -18.80 17.27
N LEU A 360 -16.64 -18.35 17.01
CA LEU A 360 -15.66 -19.09 16.22
C LEU A 360 -15.19 -20.38 16.89
N VAL A 361 -14.97 -20.34 18.21
CA VAL A 361 -14.34 -21.45 18.94
C VAL A 361 -15.36 -22.47 19.48
N ASP A 362 -16.60 -22.05 19.75
CA ASP A 362 -17.65 -22.92 20.28
C ASP A 362 -17.90 -24.21 19.45
N PRO A 363 -17.89 -24.18 18.10
CA PRO A 363 -17.95 -25.39 17.30
C PRO A 363 -16.85 -26.42 17.63
N PHE A 364 -15.64 -25.98 17.95
CA PHE A 364 -14.54 -26.87 18.35
C PHE A 364 -14.70 -27.43 19.77
N ARG A 365 -15.46 -26.74 20.64
CA ARG A 365 -15.74 -27.15 22.02
C ARG A 365 -16.85 -28.18 22.14
N VAL A 366 -17.89 -28.04 21.30
CA VAL A 366 -19.17 -28.73 21.47
C VAL A 366 -19.55 -29.60 20.26
N GLY A 367 -18.96 -29.36 19.08
CA GLY A 367 -19.28 -30.04 17.82
C GLY A 367 -18.73 -31.46 17.71
N SER A 368 -19.34 -32.27 16.83
CA SER A 368 -18.75 -33.55 16.39
C SER A 368 -17.57 -33.29 15.44
N LEU A 369 -16.67 -34.28 15.28
CA LEU A 369 -15.54 -34.18 14.35
C LEU A 369 -15.97 -33.85 12.92
N ASP A 370 -17.14 -34.36 12.48
CA ASP A 370 -17.75 -34.10 11.17
C ASP A 370 -18.31 -32.67 11.08
N ALA A 371 -18.96 -32.16 12.14
CA ALA A 371 -19.50 -30.80 12.15
C ALA A 371 -18.41 -29.73 12.05
N VAL A 372 -17.22 -30.00 12.60
CA VAL A 372 -16.06 -29.09 12.50
C VAL A 372 -15.36 -29.22 11.15
N HIS A 373 -15.42 -30.39 10.50
CA HIS A 373 -14.89 -30.58 9.16
C HIS A 373 -15.69 -29.75 8.13
N ASP A 374 -16.99 -29.60 8.28
CA ASP A 374 -17.78 -28.85 7.29
C ASP A 374 -17.82 -27.34 7.56
N LEU A 375 -17.09 -26.85 8.59
CA LEU A 375 -16.98 -25.41 8.84
C LEU A 375 -16.19 -24.71 7.73
N PRO A 376 -16.59 -23.48 7.36
CA PRO A 376 -15.75 -22.64 6.52
C PRO A 376 -14.41 -22.36 7.22
N ARG A 377 -13.39 -22.06 6.42
CA ARG A 377 -12.13 -21.56 6.95
C ARG A 377 -12.33 -20.13 7.45
N SER A 378 -11.88 -19.86 8.66
CA SER A 378 -11.86 -18.50 9.22
C SER A 378 -10.42 -18.06 9.48
N VAL A 379 -10.18 -16.77 9.39
CA VAL A 379 -8.91 -16.13 9.73
C VAL A 379 -9.13 -15.18 10.89
N VAL A 380 -8.31 -15.32 11.93
CA VAL A 380 -8.25 -14.35 13.02
C VAL A 380 -7.01 -13.50 12.82
N LEU A 381 -7.20 -12.20 12.68
CA LEU A 381 -6.13 -11.24 12.53
C LEU A 381 -5.97 -10.46 13.83
N THR A 382 -4.77 -10.46 14.42
CA THR A 382 -4.58 -9.95 15.78
C THR A 382 -3.22 -9.31 15.98
N THR A 383 -3.10 -8.46 17.00
CA THR A 383 -1.82 -7.85 17.37
C THR A 383 -1.03 -8.72 18.35
N LEU A 384 0.30 -8.54 18.41
CA LEU A 384 1.14 -9.17 19.43
C LEU A 384 0.58 -9.02 20.85
N HIS A 385 0.15 -7.81 21.23
CA HIS A 385 -0.40 -7.54 22.56
C HIS A 385 -1.64 -8.37 22.87
N THR A 386 -2.58 -8.47 21.93
CA THR A 386 -3.79 -9.27 22.10
C THR A 386 -3.46 -10.76 22.12
N ALA A 387 -2.61 -11.22 21.19
CA ALA A 387 -2.23 -12.62 21.05
C ALA A 387 -1.52 -13.17 22.29
N SER A 388 -0.70 -12.36 22.95
CA SER A 388 0.01 -12.72 24.19
C SER A 388 -0.87 -12.70 25.45
N SER A 389 -2.12 -12.24 25.35
CA SER A 389 -3.02 -12.14 26.50
C SER A 389 -3.56 -13.51 26.93
N GLU A 390 -3.65 -13.75 28.25
CA GLU A 390 -4.21 -15.01 28.78
C GLU A 390 -5.63 -15.31 28.25
N THR A 391 -6.43 -14.27 28.03
CA THR A 391 -7.80 -14.42 27.53
C THR A 391 -7.80 -14.99 26.11
N PHE A 392 -6.98 -14.44 25.21
CA PHE A 392 -6.88 -14.90 23.83
C PHE A 392 -6.34 -16.33 23.76
N LEU A 393 -5.26 -16.60 24.50
CA LEU A 393 -4.65 -17.94 24.58
C LEU A 393 -5.64 -19.00 25.07
N ASN A 394 -6.51 -18.65 26.03
CA ASN A 394 -7.52 -19.58 26.54
C ASN A 394 -8.60 -19.96 25.51
N TYR A 395 -8.94 -19.07 24.56
CA TYR A 395 -9.82 -19.44 23.46
C TYR A 395 -9.16 -20.47 22.54
N LEU A 396 -7.88 -20.26 22.18
CA LEU A 396 -7.19 -21.16 21.25
C LEU A 396 -6.91 -22.55 21.81
N LYS A 397 -6.82 -22.73 23.14
CA LYS A 397 -6.70 -24.05 23.79
C LYS A 397 -7.82 -25.04 23.44
N HIS A 398 -8.95 -24.54 22.94
CA HIS A 398 -10.08 -25.36 22.53
C HIS A 398 -10.03 -25.80 21.07
N VAL A 399 -9.11 -25.26 20.27
CA VAL A 399 -8.95 -25.59 18.86
C VAL A 399 -7.88 -26.70 18.75
N PRO A 400 -8.19 -27.85 18.12
CA PRO A 400 -7.21 -28.92 17.93
C PRO A 400 -6.00 -28.45 17.10
N PRO A 401 -4.77 -28.83 17.47
CA PRO A 401 -3.56 -28.38 16.77
C PRO A 401 -3.60 -28.65 15.26
N GLU A 402 -4.07 -29.83 14.84
CA GLU A 402 -4.16 -30.21 13.43
C GLU A 402 -5.11 -29.33 12.60
N ARG A 403 -5.99 -28.57 13.25
CA ARG A 403 -6.94 -27.63 12.60
C ARG A 403 -6.58 -26.16 12.79
N LEU A 404 -5.51 -25.89 13.53
CA LEU A 404 -5.02 -24.55 13.85
C LEU A 404 -3.71 -24.28 13.11
N GLN A 405 -3.68 -23.15 12.42
CA GLN A 405 -2.47 -22.60 11.82
C GLN A 405 -2.12 -21.26 12.46
N LEU A 406 -0.83 -21.03 12.73
CA LEU A 406 -0.33 -19.77 13.24
C LEU A 406 0.66 -19.15 12.24
N ILE A 407 0.45 -17.88 11.92
CA ILE A 407 1.38 -17.04 11.18
C ILE A 407 1.76 -15.88 12.10
N VAL A 408 3.05 -15.67 12.34
CA VAL A 408 3.54 -14.54 13.12
C VAL A 408 4.41 -13.67 12.24
N ASP A 409 3.91 -12.49 11.91
CA ASP A 409 4.68 -11.48 11.20
C ASP A 409 5.67 -10.79 12.12
N GLU A 410 6.82 -10.39 11.58
CA GLU A 410 7.91 -9.77 12.33
C GLU A 410 8.26 -10.57 13.62
N VAL A 411 8.37 -11.89 13.46
CA VAL A 411 8.39 -12.90 14.54
C VAL A 411 9.46 -12.69 15.60
N HIS A 412 10.55 -12.01 15.25
CA HIS A 412 11.59 -11.65 16.21
C HIS A 412 11.01 -10.80 17.36
N ARG A 413 9.90 -10.07 17.19
CA ARG A 413 9.20 -9.37 18.29
C ARG A 413 8.59 -10.32 19.30
N ALA A 414 8.03 -11.44 18.85
CA ALA A 414 7.43 -12.46 19.71
C ALA A 414 8.45 -13.11 20.65
N GLY A 415 9.75 -13.05 20.35
CA GLY A 415 10.81 -13.52 21.25
C GLY A 415 11.03 -12.64 22.49
N ALA A 416 10.44 -11.44 22.57
CA ALA A 416 10.55 -10.60 23.77
C ALA A 416 9.79 -11.23 24.96
N PRO A 417 10.28 -11.10 26.21
CA PRO A 417 9.63 -11.70 27.38
C PRO A 417 8.15 -11.34 27.54
N THR A 418 7.75 -10.13 27.14
CA THR A 418 6.37 -9.65 27.18
C THR A 418 5.44 -10.39 26.21
N PHE A 419 5.97 -10.90 25.09
CA PHE A 419 5.17 -11.50 24.02
C PHE A 419 5.38 -13.01 23.85
N GLN A 420 6.39 -13.56 24.51
CA GLN A 420 6.83 -14.97 24.38
C GLN A 420 5.72 -15.99 24.67
N SER A 421 4.68 -15.62 25.42
CA SER A 421 3.50 -16.47 25.66
C SER A 421 2.72 -16.85 24.39
N ILE A 422 2.95 -16.16 23.26
CA ILE A 422 2.43 -16.59 21.94
C ILE A 422 2.90 -18.00 21.59
N PHE A 423 4.10 -18.39 22.04
CA PHE A 423 4.65 -19.73 21.79
C PHE A 423 3.96 -20.82 22.61
N ASP A 424 3.02 -20.48 23.50
CA ASP A 424 2.15 -21.45 24.17
C ASP A 424 0.95 -21.88 23.30
N ILE A 425 0.74 -21.25 22.13
CA ILE A 425 -0.29 -21.64 21.16
C ILE A 425 0.11 -22.97 20.52
N ASP A 426 -0.67 -24.03 20.75
CA ASP A 426 -0.42 -25.34 20.16
C ASP A 426 -1.02 -25.46 18.76
N ALA A 427 -0.38 -24.81 17.77
CA ALA A 427 -0.77 -24.90 16.37
C ALA A 427 -0.01 -26.03 15.66
N GLY A 428 -0.70 -26.81 14.83
CA GLY A 428 -0.09 -27.90 14.06
C GLY A 428 0.73 -27.41 12.88
N ARG A 429 0.38 -26.25 12.32
CA ARG A 429 1.11 -25.57 11.24
C ARG A 429 1.56 -24.18 11.69
N ARG A 430 2.83 -23.84 11.49
CA ARG A 430 3.44 -22.61 12.02
C ARG A 430 4.35 -21.96 10.99
N ILE A 431 4.17 -20.66 10.78
CA ILE A 431 5.02 -19.84 9.93
C ILE A 431 5.44 -18.59 10.71
N GLY A 432 6.74 -18.37 10.86
CA GLY A 432 7.27 -17.10 11.37
C GLY A 432 7.92 -16.32 10.25
N LEU A 433 7.58 -15.05 10.09
CA LEU A 433 8.11 -14.17 9.06
C LEU A 433 9.04 -13.13 9.68
N SER A 434 10.22 -12.92 9.10
CA SER A 434 11.10 -11.80 9.46
C SER A 434 12.15 -11.60 8.36
N ALA A 435 12.68 -10.40 8.18
CA ALA A 435 13.95 -10.24 7.45
C ALA A 435 15.14 -10.63 8.35
N THR A 436 14.99 -10.46 9.66
CA THR A 436 16.01 -10.71 10.68
C THR A 436 15.38 -11.49 11.84
N PRO A 437 15.32 -12.83 11.79
CA PRO A 437 14.71 -13.62 12.86
C PRO A 437 15.52 -13.57 14.17
N ASP A 438 16.83 -13.31 14.06
CA ASP A 438 17.75 -13.26 15.19
C ASP A 438 17.60 -11.94 15.96
N ARG A 439 17.47 -12.03 17.29
CA ARG A 439 17.38 -10.87 18.17
C ARG A 439 18.78 -10.46 18.64
N GLN A 440 19.11 -9.18 18.47
CA GLN A 440 20.39 -8.68 18.96
C GLN A 440 20.45 -8.74 20.48
N TRP A 441 21.55 -9.29 21.00
CA TRP A 441 21.84 -9.35 22.45
C TRP A 441 20.80 -10.15 23.25
N ASP A 442 19.99 -11.00 22.60
CA ASP A 442 18.92 -11.79 23.21
C ASP A 442 18.89 -13.21 22.62
N GLU A 443 19.88 -14.02 23.04
CA GLU A 443 20.00 -15.42 22.63
C GLU A 443 18.83 -16.27 23.15
N GLU A 444 18.29 -15.97 24.33
CA GLU A 444 17.17 -16.71 24.91
C GLU A 444 15.89 -16.52 24.09
N GLY A 445 15.55 -15.28 23.74
CA GLY A 445 14.42 -14.98 22.86
C GLY A 445 14.60 -15.56 21.45
N THR A 446 15.83 -15.50 20.91
CA THR A 446 16.17 -16.13 19.62
C THR A 446 15.95 -17.64 19.67
N ASN A 447 16.48 -18.32 20.70
CA ASN A 447 16.31 -19.76 20.87
C ASN A 447 14.85 -20.17 21.04
N ALA A 448 14.04 -19.36 21.73
CA ALA A 448 12.61 -19.61 21.90
C ALA A 448 11.87 -19.57 20.56
N ILE A 449 12.16 -18.57 19.71
CA ILE A 449 11.61 -18.48 18.35
C ILE A 449 11.99 -19.75 17.56
N TYR A 450 13.28 -20.05 17.46
CA TYR A 450 13.76 -21.19 16.66
C TYR A 450 13.15 -22.51 17.16
N SER A 451 13.10 -22.72 18.47
CA SER A 451 12.53 -23.94 19.06
C SER A 451 11.04 -24.10 18.75
N TYR A 452 10.26 -23.02 18.78
CA TYR A 452 8.82 -23.07 18.54
C TYR A 452 8.47 -23.32 17.06
N PHE A 453 9.27 -22.81 16.13
CA PHE A 453 9.08 -22.96 14.68
C PHE A 453 9.87 -24.15 14.08
N GLY A 454 10.11 -25.21 14.85
CA GLY A 454 10.64 -26.50 14.38
C GLY A 454 12.11 -26.77 14.70
N GLY A 455 12.88 -25.78 15.18
CA GLY A 455 14.28 -25.96 15.59
C GLY A 455 15.26 -26.16 14.42
N HIS A 456 14.86 -25.81 13.21
CA HIS A 456 15.66 -25.91 12.00
C HIS A 456 16.20 -24.53 11.58
N GLU A 457 17.23 -24.52 10.72
CA GLU A 457 17.70 -23.29 10.09
C GLU A 457 16.59 -22.65 9.24
N PRO A 458 16.35 -21.33 9.33
CA PRO A 458 15.34 -20.65 8.53
C PRO A 458 15.56 -20.82 7.03
N PHE A 459 14.48 -20.81 6.24
CA PHE A 459 14.60 -20.54 4.80
C PHE A 459 15.07 -19.10 4.61
N ARG A 460 16.23 -18.90 3.98
CA ARG A 460 16.85 -17.59 3.80
C ARG A 460 16.76 -17.17 2.33
N PHE A 461 16.29 -15.94 2.12
CA PHE A 461 16.33 -15.26 0.81
C PHE A 461 16.82 -13.84 1.03
N THR A 462 18.05 -13.58 0.63
CA THR A 462 18.80 -12.36 0.96
C THR A 462 18.47 -11.20 0.02
N THR A 463 18.83 -9.98 0.41
CA THR A 463 18.68 -8.81 -0.47
C THR A 463 19.53 -8.95 -1.74
N GLN A 464 20.73 -9.52 -1.63
CA GLN A 464 21.59 -9.76 -2.77
C GLN A 464 20.93 -10.71 -3.78
N GLU A 465 20.42 -11.84 -3.33
CA GLU A 465 19.70 -12.78 -4.20
C GLU A 465 18.45 -12.13 -4.82
N ALA A 466 17.74 -11.31 -4.06
CA ALA A 466 16.57 -10.60 -4.58
C ALA A 466 16.90 -9.61 -5.71
N ILE A 467 18.05 -8.93 -5.63
CA ILE A 467 18.53 -8.03 -6.69
C ILE A 467 19.06 -8.84 -7.88
N GLU A 468 19.88 -9.86 -7.64
CA GLU A 468 20.47 -10.70 -8.70
C GLU A 468 19.40 -11.41 -9.56
N ASN A 469 18.26 -11.76 -8.96
CA ASN A 469 17.13 -12.36 -9.67
C ASN A 469 16.11 -11.34 -10.20
N GLY A 470 16.39 -10.03 -10.07
CA GLY A 470 15.54 -8.97 -10.62
C GLY A 470 14.21 -8.77 -9.90
N TYR A 471 14.12 -9.06 -8.61
CA TYR A 471 12.94 -8.78 -7.76
C TYR A 471 13.04 -7.45 -7.00
N LEU A 472 14.26 -6.93 -6.84
CA LEU A 472 14.54 -5.62 -6.24
C LEU A 472 15.43 -4.80 -7.19
N THR A 473 15.33 -3.48 -7.12
CA THR A 473 16.12 -2.54 -7.92
C THR A 473 17.59 -2.55 -7.48
N GLU A 474 18.51 -2.46 -8.43
CA GLU A 474 19.93 -2.19 -8.16
C GLU A 474 20.10 -0.85 -7.44
N TYR A 475 21.15 -0.69 -6.64
CA TYR A 475 21.36 0.55 -5.90
C TYR A 475 22.81 0.90 -5.65
N GLU A 476 23.02 2.20 -5.42
CA GLU A 476 24.28 2.76 -4.97
C GLU A 476 24.19 3.24 -3.51
N TYR A 477 25.24 2.96 -2.73
CA TYR A 477 25.38 3.43 -1.36
C TYR A 477 26.38 4.59 -1.28
N HIS A 478 26.00 5.69 -0.65
CA HIS A 478 26.75 6.95 -0.61
C HIS A 478 26.94 7.43 0.84
N PRO A 479 28.05 7.07 1.52
CA PRO A 479 28.29 7.54 2.88
C PRO A 479 28.67 9.04 2.90
N ILE A 480 27.98 9.80 3.73
CA ILE A 480 28.23 11.23 3.98
C ILE A 480 28.90 11.35 5.35
N ILE A 481 30.16 11.79 5.36
CA ILE A 481 30.96 11.86 6.60
C ILE A 481 30.62 13.11 7.43
N CYS A 482 30.04 12.88 8.60
CA CYS A 482 29.71 13.87 9.62
C CYS A 482 30.68 13.76 10.79
N GLU A 483 31.83 14.43 10.71
CA GLU A 483 32.80 14.38 11.81
C GLU A 483 32.31 15.15 13.04
N LEU A 484 32.55 14.59 14.22
CA LEU A 484 32.40 15.30 15.48
C LEU A 484 33.38 16.49 15.57
N THR A 485 32.94 17.53 16.24
CA THR A 485 33.81 18.61 16.71
C THR A 485 34.73 18.10 17.83
N PRO A 486 35.86 18.79 18.12
CA PRO A 486 36.74 18.41 19.22
C PRO A 486 36.02 18.31 20.57
N GLN A 487 35.05 19.21 20.83
CA GLN A 487 34.28 19.21 22.07
C GLN A 487 33.32 18.01 22.15
N GLU A 488 32.55 17.74 21.09
CA GLU A 488 31.65 16.59 21.06
C GLU A 488 32.39 15.26 21.22
N PHE A 489 33.59 15.14 20.63
CA PHE A 489 34.42 13.95 20.82
C PHE A 489 34.96 13.84 22.25
N GLU A 490 35.35 14.94 22.88
CA GLU A 490 35.77 14.96 24.29
C GLU A 490 34.62 14.50 25.21
N ASP A 491 33.42 15.04 25.01
CA ASP A 491 32.22 14.65 25.76
C ASP A 491 31.89 13.15 25.55
N TYR A 492 31.96 12.66 24.30
CA TYR A 492 31.77 11.24 23.97
C TYR A 492 32.81 10.35 24.69
N ALA A 493 34.06 10.81 24.72
CA ALA A 493 35.17 10.09 25.33
C ALA A 493 35.05 10.03 26.87
N GLU A 494 34.55 11.10 27.50
CA GLU A 494 34.27 11.16 28.94
C GLU A 494 33.12 10.22 29.32
N LEU A 495 31.98 10.31 28.63
CA LEU A 495 30.82 9.45 28.86
C LEU A 495 31.18 7.97 28.69
N SER A 496 31.98 7.64 27.67
CA SER A 496 32.43 6.26 27.42
C SER A 496 33.22 5.69 28.60
N VAL A 497 34.09 6.48 29.22
CA VAL A 497 34.85 6.06 30.42
C VAL A 497 33.94 5.84 31.61
N GLN A 498 32.92 6.69 31.80
CA GLN A 498 31.96 6.53 32.89
C GLN A 498 31.09 5.27 32.70
N ILE A 499 30.61 5.02 31.48
CA ILE A 499 29.83 3.84 31.12
C ILE A 499 30.65 2.55 31.35
N GLU A 500 31.92 2.53 30.96
CA GLU A 500 32.79 1.37 31.15
C GLU A 500 32.97 1.05 32.64
N ARG A 501 33.21 2.06 33.48
CA ARG A 501 33.33 1.91 34.94
C ARG A 501 32.06 1.31 35.56
N LEU A 502 30.89 1.84 35.20
CA LEU A 502 29.61 1.33 35.71
C LEU A 502 29.33 -0.09 35.20
N SER A 503 29.63 -0.37 33.93
CA SER A 503 29.44 -1.71 33.34
C SER A 503 30.32 -2.77 34.00
N ALA A 504 31.56 -2.44 34.34
CA ALA A 504 32.45 -3.30 35.11
C ALA A 504 31.92 -3.54 36.53
N GLN A 505 31.40 -2.49 37.20
CA GLN A 505 30.79 -2.62 38.53
C GLN A 505 29.57 -3.55 38.53
N ILE A 506 28.71 -3.44 37.50
CA ILE A 506 27.54 -4.31 37.30
C ILE A 506 27.98 -5.76 37.11
N SER A 507 28.96 -5.99 36.23
CA SER A 507 29.42 -7.35 35.90
C SER A 507 30.15 -8.04 37.07
N SER A 508 30.71 -7.27 37.99
CA SER A 508 31.51 -7.79 39.12
C SER A 508 30.70 -8.13 40.39
N ASN A 509 29.42 -7.77 40.46
CA ASN A 509 28.60 -7.94 41.65
C ASN A 509 27.39 -8.84 41.38
N ASP A 510 27.20 -9.88 42.19
CA ASP A 510 26.02 -10.77 42.13
C ASP A 510 24.71 -10.04 42.50
N ARG A 511 24.79 -8.89 43.17
CA ARG A 511 23.65 -8.03 43.50
C ARG A 511 24.03 -6.59 43.21
N VAL A 512 23.47 -6.06 42.13
CA VAL A 512 23.68 -4.69 41.66
C VAL A 512 22.48 -3.85 42.08
N ASP A 513 22.72 -2.65 42.59
CA ASP A 513 21.67 -1.67 42.87
C ASP A 513 21.08 -1.16 41.54
N GLU A 514 19.75 -1.16 41.44
CA GLU A 514 19.01 -0.70 40.26
C GLU A 514 19.37 0.75 39.88
N SER A 515 19.75 1.58 40.85
CA SER A 515 20.23 2.94 40.61
C SER A 515 21.50 3.01 39.74
N VAL A 516 22.41 2.03 39.87
CA VAL A 516 23.65 1.96 39.07
C VAL A 516 23.33 1.60 37.61
N ILE A 517 22.36 0.70 37.42
CA ILE A 517 21.87 0.30 36.10
C ILE A 517 21.20 1.52 35.42
N ASN A 518 20.28 2.17 36.13
CA ASN A 518 19.59 3.36 35.63
C ASN A 518 20.57 4.51 35.29
N GLN A 519 21.61 4.71 36.11
CA GLN A 519 22.64 5.71 35.84
C GLN A 519 23.44 5.36 34.57
N ARG A 520 23.87 4.11 34.40
CA ARG A 520 24.54 3.67 33.16
C ARG A 520 23.63 3.88 31.96
N ASP A 521 22.36 3.53 32.07
CA ASP A 521 21.40 3.67 30.97
C ASP A 521 21.14 5.13 30.62
N HIS A 522 21.19 6.04 31.59
CA HIS A 522 21.16 7.48 31.33
C HIS A 522 22.40 7.95 30.56
N LEU A 523 23.61 7.58 30.99
CA LEU A 523 24.85 7.95 30.29
C LEU A 523 24.92 7.35 28.86
N LEU A 524 24.37 6.15 28.67
CA LEU A 524 24.26 5.53 27.35
C LEU A 524 23.38 6.36 26.41
N ARG A 525 22.28 6.95 26.91
CA ARG A 525 21.41 7.85 26.15
C ARG A 525 22.13 9.16 25.82
N GLU A 526 22.73 9.82 26.82
CA GLU A 526 23.50 11.07 26.58
C GLU A 526 24.62 10.87 25.54
N ARG A 527 25.33 9.73 25.59
CA ARG A 527 26.36 9.42 24.59
C ARG A 527 25.77 9.17 23.20
N ALA A 528 24.58 8.59 23.11
CA ALA A 528 23.89 8.42 21.84
C ALA A 528 23.43 9.78 21.28
N ASP A 529 22.98 10.69 22.15
CA ASP A 529 22.54 12.03 21.77
C ASP A 529 23.66 12.84 21.09
N ILE A 530 24.92 12.69 21.52
CA ILE A 530 26.07 13.34 20.84
C ILE A 530 26.14 12.97 19.35
N LYS A 531 25.91 11.70 19.00
CA LYS A 531 25.90 11.27 17.59
C LYS A 531 24.68 11.81 16.86
N LYS A 532 23.54 11.78 17.54
CA LYS A 532 22.25 12.22 17.01
C LYS A 532 22.30 13.70 16.62
N THR A 533 22.78 14.55 17.52
CA THR A 533 22.84 16.02 17.37
C THR A 533 24.20 16.52 16.87
N ALA A 534 25.00 15.65 16.25
CA ALA A 534 26.33 16.01 15.77
C ALA A 534 26.25 17.26 14.88
N ALA A 535 26.91 18.34 15.28
CA ALA A 535 26.69 19.69 14.74
C ALA A 535 26.92 19.82 13.23
N ARG A 536 27.65 18.87 12.62
CA ARG A 536 27.91 18.86 11.18
C ARG A 536 26.81 18.22 10.34
N LYS A 537 25.83 17.52 10.94
CA LYS A 537 24.76 16.87 10.17
C LYS A 537 23.91 17.86 9.36
N PRO A 538 23.42 18.98 9.93
CA PRO A 538 22.65 19.96 9.15
C PRO A 538 23.47 20.56 8.02
N ASP A 539 24.74 20.94 8.26
CA ASP A 539 25.62 21.47 7.20
C ASP A 539 25.86 20.45 6.07
N ARG A 540 25.93 19.16 6.41
CA ARG A 540 26.08 18.07 5.45
C ARG A 540 24.78 17.78 4.70
N PHE A 541 23.63 17.93 5.33
CA PHE A 541 22.33 17.87 4.66
C PHE A 541 22.20 18.97 3.62
N GLU A 542 22.52 20.21 4.01
CA GLU A 542 22.52 21.37 3.11
C GLU A 542 23.44 21.14 1.90
N ALA A 543 24.64 20.60 2.12
CA ALA A 543 25.55 20.24 1.04
C ALA A 543 24.97 19.13 0.14
N PHE A 544 24.21 18.18 0.71
CA PHE A 544 23.52 17.14 -0.03
C PHE A 544 22.39 17.69 -0.90
N LEU A 545 21.61 18.68 -0.43
CA LEU A 545 20.56 19.32 -1.24
C LEU A 545 21.09 19.91 -2.55
N SER A 546 22.37 20.31 -2.58
CA SER A 546 23.06 20.82 -3.76
C SER A 546 23.64 19.74 -4.69
N THR A 547 23.51 18.46 -4.35
CA THR A 547 24.00 17.35 -5.19
C THR A 547 22.98 16.96 -6.25
N ASP A 548 23.46 16.42 -7.37
CA ASP A 548 22.59 15.82 -8.39
C ASP A 548 22.17 14.42 -7.92
N HIS A 549 20.93 14.31 -7.45
CA HIS A 549 20.32 13.06 -6.98
C HIS A 549 18.86 12.97 -7.44
N PRO A 550 18.34 11.76 -7.68
CA PRO A 550 16.94 11.57 -8.05
C PRO A 550 15.99 12.05 -6.96
N ARG A 551 14.88 12.65 -7.38
CA ARG A 551 13.74 13.07 -6.55
C ARG A 551 12.46 12.42 -7.11
N PRO A 552 11.44 12.13 -6.28
CA PRO A 552 11.33 12.43 -4.85
C PRO A 552 12.30 11.62 -3.97
N ALA A 553 12.69 12.17 -2.81
CA ALA A 553 13.63 11.54 -1.87
C ALA A 553 13.06 11.41 -0.46
N LEU A 554 13.24 10.24 0.15
CA LEU A 554 12.78 9.96 1.51
C LEU A 554 13.88 10.20 2.55
N VAL A 555 13.62 11.07 3.52
CA VAL A 555 14.58 11.49 4.54
C VAL A 555 14.21 10.89 5.90
N PHE A 556 15.05 9.97 6.39
CA PHE A 556 14.88 9.30 7.68
C PHE A 556 15.55 10.09 8.81
N CYS A 557 14.72 10.77 9.59
CA CYS A 557 15.09 11.54 10.76
C CYS A 557 15.00 10.72 12.04
N GLU A 558 15.70 11.18 13.08
CA GLU A 558 15.80 10.48 14.36
C GLU A 558 14.65 10.86 15.32
N ASP A 559 14.27 12.13 15.30
CA ASP A 559 13.19 12.70 16.10
C ASP A 559 12.67 14.05 15.55
N THR A 560 11.72 14.64 16.27
CA THR A 560 11.00 15.86 15.85
C THR A 560 11.90 17.09 15.89
N GLU A 561 12.81 17.18 16.87
CA GLU A 561 13.78 18.30 16.93
C GLU A 561 14.68 18.32 15.68
N GLN A 562 15.15 17.15 15.24
CA GLN A 562 15.91 17.06 14.00
C GLN A 562 15.07 17.42 12.76
N ILE A 563 13.79 17.04 12.73
CA ILE A 563 12.91 17.46 11.63
C ILE A 563 12.79 18.98 11.59
N GLU A 564 12.52 19.64 12.72
CA GLU A 564 12.38 21.09 12.78
C GLU A 564 13.66 21.81 12.29
N GLU A 565 14.84 21.27 12.60
CA GLU A 565 16.12 21.82 12.12
C GLU A 565 16.27 21.69 10.59
N LEU A 566 15.87 20.56 10.02
CA LEU A 566 15.93 20.33 8.56
C LEU A 566 14.83 21.07 7.81
N GLU A 567 13.62 21.21 8.38
CA GLU A 567 12.55 22.05 7.84
C GLU A 567 13.05 23.48 7.63
N HIS A 568 13.70 24.08 8.63
CA HIS A 568 14.27 25.42 8.51
C HIS A 568 15.34 25.54 7.41
N GLN A 569 16.08 24.47 7.12
CA GLN A 569 17.02 24.46 5.99
C GLN A 569 16.28 24.39 4.66
N LEU A 570 15.30 23.50 4.53
CA LEU A 570 14.50 23.34 3.32
C LEU A 570 13.69 24.60 2.99
N GLU A 571 13.11 25.26 4.01
CA GLU A 571 12.39 26.54 3.88
C GLU A 571 13.27 27.68 3.34
N ALA A 572 14.59 27.58 3.45
CA ALA A 572 15.52 28.55 2.88
C ALA A 572 15.65 28.43 1.35
N HIS A 573 15.21 27.31 0.76
CA HIS A 573 15.19 27.04 -0.67
C HIS A 573 13.79 27.24 -1.22
N THR A 574 13.61 28.20 -2.14
CA THR A 574 12.29 28.54 -2.70
C THR A 574 11.82 27.58 -3.80
N ASP A 575 12.70 26.68 -4.22
CA ASP A 575 12.56 25.73 -5.33
C ASP A 575 12.51 24.27 -4.84
N ILE A 576 12.33 24.06 -3.54
CA ILE A 576 12.21 22.74 -2.93
C ILE A 576 10.85 22.61 -2.25
N ASP A 577 10.05 21.65 -2.69
CA ASP A 577 8.81 21.25 -2.04
C ASP A 577 9.08 20.08 -1.07
N TYR A 578 8.63 20.19 0.18
CA TYR A 578 8.81 19.10 1.15
C TYR A 578 7.53 18.83 1.96
N GLY A 579 7.47 17.65 2.55
CA GLY A 579 6.41 17.23 3.46
C GLY A 579 6.98 16.52 4.69
N VAL A 580 6.14 16.37 5.72
CA VAL A 580 6.52 15.73 6.99
C VAL A 580 5.55 14.61 7.33
N TYR A 581 6.09 13.43 7.60
CA TYR A 581 5.35 12.23 7.98
C TYR A 581 5.71 11.76 9.39
N ILE A 582 4.99 12.28 10.40
CA ILE A 582 5.21 11.95 11.82
C ILE A 582 3.89 11.81 12.59
N SER A 583 3.84 10.86 13.53
CA SER A 583 2.59 10.46 14.22
C SER A 583 1.92 11.57 15.04
N ASN A 584 2.63 12.66 15.35
CA ASN A 584 2.08 13.82 16.05
C ASN A 584 1.53 14.91 15.12
N ARG A 585 1.56 14.72 13.79
CA ARG A 585 0.99 15.63 12.78
C ARG A 585 0.01 14.89 11.84
N GLU A 586 -0.93 14.11 12.39
CA GLU A 586 -1.84 13.23 11.62
C GLU A 586 -2.58 13.91 10.46
N GLU A 587 -3.04 15.17 10.63
CA GLU A 587 -3.73 15.92 9.57
C GLU A 587 -2.82 16.23 8.37
N GLU A 588 -1.52 16.47 8.61
CA GLU A 588 -0.53 16.76 7.57
C GLU A 588 0.03 15.48 6.93
N GLN A 589 -0.02 14.35 7.64
CA GLN A 589 0.55 13.07 7.18
C GLN A 589 -0.12 12.56 5.91
N ALA A 590 -1.46 12.57 5.85
CA ALA A 590 -2.19 12.05 4.70
C ALA A 590 -1.93 12.89 3.45
N GLU A 591 -1.90 14.22 3.60
CA GLU A 591 -1.59 15.15 2.51
C GLU A 591 -0.15 15.00 2.04
N ALA A 592 0.82 15.03 2.95
CA ALA A 592 2.24 14.89 2.62
C ALA A 592 2.53 13.55 1.94
N PHE A 593 1.92 12.47 2.42
CA PHE A 593 2.06 11.15 1.84
C PHE A 593 1.47 11.08 0.42
N TYR A 594 0.24 11.56 0.24
CA TYR A 594 -0.41 11.61 -1.07
C TYR A 594 0.39 12.43 -2.07
N ARG A 595 0.89 13.62 -1.65
CA ARG A 595 1.71 14.49 -2.51
C ARG A 595 3.04 13.82 -2.88
N PHE A 596 3.66 13.08 -1.95
CA PHE A 596 4.91 12.36 -2.22
C PHE A 596 4.70 11.19 -3.20
N GLU A 597 3.62 10.43 -3.07
CA GLU A 597 3.27 9.32 -3.97
C GLU A 597 2.99 9.75 -5.41
N HIS A 598 2.61 11.02 -5.63
CA HIS A 598 2.32 11.60 -6.94
C HIS A 598 3.46 12.51 -7.46
N ASP A 599 4.68 12.37 -6.93
CA ASP A 599 5.87 13.15 -7.31
C ASP A 599 5.67 14.69 -7.18
N LEU A 600 4.82 15.14 -6.24
CA LEU A 600 4.54 16.57 -5.96
C LEU A 600 5.40 17.13 -4.82
N LEU A 601 6.31 16.34 -4.26
CA LEU A 601 7.27 16.75 -3.23
C LEU A 601 8.67 16.29 -3.63
N ASP A 602 9.67 17.14 -3.44
CA ASP A 602 11.07 16.77 -3.59
C ASP A 602 11.54 15.90 -2.40
N TYR A 603 11.09 16.20 -1.18
CA TYR A 603 11.52 15.51 0.03
C TYR A 603 10.37 15.17 0.99
N LEU A 604 10.39 13.96 1.54
CA LEU A 604 9.51 13.57 2.65
C LEU A 604 10.33 13.26 3.90
N LEU A 605 10.15 14.05 4.95
CA LEU A 605 10.82 13.88 6.24
C LEU A 605 10.00 12.94 7.13
N ALA A 606 10.60 11.87 7.65
CA ALA A 606 9.90 10.91 8.50
C ALA A 606 10.72 10.46 9.71
N ILE A 607 10.04 10.23 10.84
CA ILE A 607 10.64 9.64 12.06
C ILE A 607 10.04 8.27 12.28
N LYS A 608 10.82 7.19 12.19
CA LYS A 608 10.52 5.83 12.69
C LYS A 608 9.21 5.15 12.21
N CYS A 609 8.25 5.87 11.65
CA CYS A 609 6.91 5.41 11.30
C CYS A 609 6.89 4.65 9.98
N LEU A 610 7.92 4.82 9.16
CA LEU A 610 8.11 4.08 7.90
C LEU A 610 8.95 2.80 8.09
N ASP A 611 9.43 2.52 9.31
CA ASP A 611 10.22 1.32 9.61
C ASP A 611 9.33 0.06 9.66
N GLU A 612 8.04 0.21 10.01
CA GLU A 612 7.15 -0.91 10.26
C GLU A 612 5.71 -0.66 9.80
N GLY A 613 5.37 -1.28 8.67
CA GLY A 613 3.98 -1.55 8.30
C GLY A 613 3.14 -0.38 7.82
N VAL A 614 3.80 0.71 7.45
CA VAL A 614 3.25 1.72 6.54
C VAL A 614 3.81 1.39 5.16
N ASP A 615 2.94 1.36 4.15
CA ASP A 615 3.41 1.26 2.78
C ASP A 615 4.15 2.56 2.46
N VAL A 616 5.44 2.49 2.16
CA VAL A 616 6.22 3.69 1.83
C VAL A 616 6.11 3.86 0.32
N PRO A 617 5.76 5.04 -0.21
CA PRO A 617 5.64 5.22 -1.65
C PRO A 617 6.96 4.88 -2.31
N ASP A 618 6.85 4.32 -3.49
CA ASP A 618 7.99 3.90 -4.28
C ASP A 618 8.91 5.10 -4.52
N CYS A 619 10.13 5.00 -4.01
CA CYS A 619 11.06 6.12 -3.97
C CYS A 619 12.45 5.62 -4.32
N SER A 620 13.10 6.33 -5.24
CA SER A 620 14.42 5.96 -5.76
C SER A 620 15.56 6.46 -4.87
N THR A 621 15.34 7.43 -3.98
CA THR A 621 16.39 8.01 -3.15
C THR A 621 16.04 7.99 -1.67
N ALA A 622 16.93 7.45 -0.84
CA ALA A 622 16.81 7.55 0.62
C ALA A 622 18.00 8.28 1.25
N VAL A 623 17.70 9.12 2.24
CA VAL A 623 18.67 9.87 3.02
C VAL A 623 18.52 9.47 4.49
N ILE A 624 19.51 8.78 5.03
CA ILE A 624 19.53 8.28 6.41
C ILE A 624 20.36 9.24 7.27
N ILE A 625 19.67 10.08 8.03
CA ILE A 625 20.30 11.05 8.95
C ILE A 625 20.38 10.48 10.37
N ALA A 626 19.40 9.63 10.72
CA ALA A 626 19.34 8.97 12.01
C ALA A 626 20.59 8.11 12.29
N SER A 627 21.10 8.18 13.53
CA SER A 627 22.27 7.43 14.01
C SER A 627 21.89 6.20 14.85
N SER A 628 20.75 5.57 14.52
CA SER A 628 20.28 4.35 15.17
C SER A 628 21.37 3.28 15.23
N ARG A 629 21.21 2.30 16.11
CA ARG A 629 22.09 1.12 16.16
C ARG A 629 21.34 -0.16 15.83
N ASN A 630 20.06 -0.04 15.54
CA ASN A 630 19.19 -1.17 15.32
C ASN A 630 19.36 -1.67 13.88
N LYS A 631 20.11 -2.76 13.70
CA LYS A 631 20.39 -3.35 12.37
C LYS A 631 19.11 -3.63 11.58
N ARG A 632 18.02 -3.96 12.29
CA ARG A 632 16.73 -4.26 11.69
C ARG A 632 16.10 -3.04 11.04
N GLU A 633 16.15 -1.87 11.68
CA GLU A 633 15.63 -0.62 11.11
C GLU A 633 16.32 -0.32 9.77
N PHE A 634 17.64 -0.53 9.66
CA PHE A 634 18.38 -0.31 8.40
C PHE A 634 17.97 -1.25 7.28
N ILE A 635 17.81 -2.55 7.60
CA ILE A 635 17.41 -3.56 6.62
C ILE A 635 15.98 -3.29 6.14
N GLN A 636 15.09 -2.89 7.05
CA GLN A 636 13.73 -2.54 6.71
C GLN A 636 13.66 -1.28 5.85
N ARG A 637 14.30 -0.18 6.28
CA ARG A 637 14.38 1.08 5.51
C ARG A 637 14.94 0.85 4.12
N ARG A 638 16.07 0.14 4.01
CA ARG A 638 16.69 -0.20 2.72
C ARG A 638 15.68 -0.89 1.81
N GLY A 639 15.05 -1.98 2.24
CA GLY A 639 14.15 -2.72 1.34
C GLY A 639 12.83 -2.03 1.02
N ARG A 640 12.51 -0.87 1.62
CA ARG A 640 11.40 0.00 1.16
C ARG A 640 11.80 0.86 -0.04
N VAL A 641 13.08 1.21 -0.14
CA VAL A 641 13.67 2.03 -1.22
C VAL A 641 14.02 1.17 -2.43
N LEU A 642 14.32 -0.11 -2.22
CA LEU A 642 14.74 -1.04 -3.28
C LEU A 642 13.57 -1.65 -4.07
N ARG A 643 12.35 -1.12 -3.95
CA ARG A 643 11.21 -1.58 -4.74
C ARG A 643 11.41 -1.20 -6.21
N GLN A 644 10.85 -2.02 -7.10
CA GLN A 644 10.91 -1.75 -8.52
C GLN A 644 10.04 -0.56 -8.86
N THR A 645 10.64 0.44 -9.51
CA THR A 645 9.95 1.63 -10.01
C THR A 645 10.23 1.73 -11.49
N GLU A 646 9.22 1.96 -12.33
CA GLU A 646 9.41 2.11 -13.78
C GLU A 646 10.24 3.36 -14.15
N ALA A 647 10.34 4.33 -13.23
CA ALA A 647 10.93 5.64 -13.46
C ALA A 647 12.46 5.68 -13.31
N VAL A 648 13.09 4.76 -12.58
CA VAL A 648 14.52 4.87 -12.22
C VAL A 648 15.24 3.53 -12.32
N ASP A 649 16.31 3.48 -13.12
CA ASP A 649 17.14 2.29 -13.31
C ASP A 649 17.88 1.85 -12.02
N ARG A 650 18.16 2.79 -11.10
CA ARG A 650 18.99 2.58 -9.90
C ARG A 650 18.53 3.42 -8.71
N ALA A 651 18.38 2.79 -7.56
CA ALA A 651 18.11 3.47 -6.31
C ALA A 651 19.40 4.06 -5.69
N GLN A 652 19.28 5.08 -4.85
CA GLN A 652 20.39 5.75 -4.18
C GLN A 652 20.16 5.84 -2.67
N ILE A 653 21.13 5.38 -1.88
CA ILE A 653 21.07 5.42 -0.42
C ILE A 653 22.19 6.32 0.10
N TYR A 654 21.84 7.50 0.57
CA TYR A 654 22.73 8.42 1.25
C TYR A 654 22.70 8.18 2.75
N ASP A 655 23.85 7.98 3.39
CA ASP A 655 23.92 7.62 4.81
C ASP A 655 24.90 8.50 5.57
N MET A 656 24.41 9.26 6.55
CA MET A 656 25.23 10.14 7.36
C MET A 656 25.99 9.35 8.43
N LEU A 657 27.29 9.13 8.21
CA LEU A 657 28.18 8.42 9.13
C LEU A 657 28.89 9.38 10.08
N VAL A 658 28.72 9.15 11.38
CA VAL A 658 29.32 10.02 12.40
C VAL A 658 30.72 9.53 12.79
N LEU A 659 31.75 10.24 12.33
CA LEU A 659 33.15 9.90 12.61
C LEU A 659 33.72 10.78 13.75
N PRO A 660 34.75 10.34 14.48
CA PRO A 660 35.28 11.05 15.64
C PRO A 660 35.95 12.41 15.32
N GLY A 661 36.23 12.70 14.04
CA GLY A 661 36.92 13.90 13.58
C GLY A 661 38.43 13.91 13.87
N LEU A 662 39.17 14.76 13.15
CA LEU A 662 40.64 14.85 13.22
C LEU A 662 41.19 15.27 14.60
N GLY A 663 40.32 15.71 15.52
CA GLY A 663 40.68 16.02 16.91
C GLY A 663 40.92 14.76 17.77
N ALA A 664 40.46 13.59 17.32
CA ALA A 664 40.62 12.35 18.06
C ALA A 664 42.08 11.85 18.03
N PRO A 665 42.66 11.42 19.17
CA PRO A 665 44.01 10.89 19.19
C PRO A 665 44.18 9.67 18.27
N PRO A 666 45.30 9.55 17.55
CA PRO A 666 45.66 8.33 16.85
C PRO A 666 45.65 7.16 17.85
N ASP A 667 45.02 6.05 17.47
CA ASP A 667 44.87 4.84 18.28
C ASP A 667 43.95 4.91 19.52
N ASP A 668 43.11 5.95 19.67
CA ASP A 668 42.10 5.97 20.75
C ASP A 668 41.08 4.84 20.58
N GLU A 669 40.99 3.94 21.56
CA GLU A 669 40.08 2.79 21.51
C GLU A 669 38.60 3.19 21.45
N ARG A 670 38.23 4.34 22.03
CA ARG A 670 36.85 4.86 22.01
C ARG A 670 36.51 5.41 20.63
N ALA A 671 37.46 6.10 19.99
CA ALA A 671 37.34 6.51 18.58
C ALA A 671 37.21 5.30 17.66
N ARG A 672 38.05 4.27 17.84
CA ARG A 672 37.94 3.00 17.09
C ARG A 672 36.61 2.31 17.30
N SER A 673 36.09 2.32 18.53
CA SER A 673 34.79 1.76 18.86
C SER A 673 33.64 2.51 18.18
N LEU A 674 33.69 3.85 18.14
CA LEU A 674 32.73 4.67 17.40
C LEU A 674 32.76 4.35 15.89
N VAL A 675 33.96 4.36 15.29
CA VAL A 675 34.15 4.03 13.87
C VAL A 675 33.63 2.63 13.56
N LYS A 676 33.98 1.63 14.38
CA LYS A 676 33.52 0.26 14.17
C LYS A 676 31.99 0.16 14.18
N GLN A 677 31.31 0.87 15.08
CA GLN A 677 29.85 0.89 15.15
C GLN A 677 29.22 1.49 13.90
N GLU A 678 29.76 2.59 13.38
CA GLU A 678 29.29 3.20 12.12
C GLU A 678 29.56 2.31 10.91
N LEU A 679 30.73 1.66 10.85
CA LEU A 679 31.08 0.77 9.75
C LEU A 679 30.27 -0.52 9.76
N GLU A 680 29.91 -1.05 10.92
CA GLU A 680 28.99 -2.20 11.01
C GLU A 680 27.63 -1.86 10.38
N ARG A 681 27.14 -0.63 10.55
CA ARG A 681 25.93 -0.15 9.87
C ARG A 681 26.16 0.04 8.37
N ALA A 682 27.23 0.74 7.99
CA ALA A 682 27.56 1.00 6.60
C ALA A 682 27.68 -0.28 5.77
N LYS A 683 28.32 -1.32 6.34
CA LYS A 683 28.45 -2.64 5.71
C LYS A 683 27.12 -3.31 5.42
N ILE A 684 26.18 -3.25 6.36
CA ILE A 684 24.84 -3.81 6.15
C ILE A 684 24.14 -3.07 5.01
N LEU A 685 24.20 -1.74 4.99
CA LEU A 685 23.57 -0.95 3.94
C LEU A 685 24.24 -1.13 2.57
N MET A 686 25.54 -1.42 2.54
CA MET A 686 26.36 -1.58 1.34
C MET A 686 26.41 -3.01 0.77
N GLU A 687 26.03 -4.04 1.53
CA GLU A 687 26.26 -5.48 1.24
C GLU A 687 25.82 -5.97 -0.16
N ALA A 688 24.92 -5.26 -0.83
CA ALA A 688 24.48 -5.59 -2.19
C ALA A 688 24.48 -4.36 -3.12
N ALA A 689 25.18 -3.29 -2.75
CA ALA A 689 25.28 -2.08 -3.53
C ALA A 689 26.27 -2.29 -4.68
N GLU A 690 25.94 -1.81 -5.88
CA GLU A 690 26.81 -1.97 -7.05
C GLU A 690 28.17 -1.29 -6.87
N ASN A 691 28.19 -0.20 -6.11
CA ASN A 691 29.38 0.59 -5.86
C ASN A 691 30.16 0.15 -4.60
N GLN A 692 29.83 -1.00 -4.00
CA GLN A 692 30.41 -1.50 -2.74
C GLN A 692 31.94 -1.39 -2.70
N ASP A 693 32.66 -1.98 -3.66
CA ASP A 693 34.13 -2.00 -3.67
C ASP A 693 34.72 -0.58 -3.67
N SER A 694 34.09 0.33 -4.42
CA SER A 694 34.54 1.73 -4.52
C SER A 694 34.29 2.49 -3.22
N VAL A 695 33.20 2.19 -2.52
CA VAL A 695 32.85 2.80 -1.24
C VAL A 695 33.76 2.28 -0.13
N GLU A 696 34.04 0.98 -0.08
CA GLU A 696 35.00 0.39 0.86
C GLU A 696 36.38 1.04 0.73
N GLN A 697 36.84 1.23 -0.51
CA GLN A 697 38.11 1.91 -0.76
C GLN A 697 38.07 3.36 -0.29
N ARG A 698 37.01 4.12 -0.60
CA ARG A 698 36.85 5.52 -0.18
C ARG A 698 36.83 5.64 1.35
N LEU A 699 36.05 4.80 2.03
CA LEU A 699 36.01 4.75 3.50
C LEU A 699 37.39 4.40 4.08
N ALA A 700 38.12 3.46 3.47
CA ALA A 700 39.47 3.13 3.90
C ALA A 700 40.46 4.30 3.76
N GLU A 701 40.32 5.11 2.70
CA GLU A 701 41.13 6.32 2.47
C GLU A 701 40.79 7.41 3.49
N GLU A 702 39.51 7.66 3.73
CA GLU A 702 39.03 8.60 4.76
C GLU A 702 39.53 8.18 6.16
N LEU A 703 39.43 6.90 6.49
CA LEU A 703 39.87 6.37 7.78
C LEU A 703 41.40 6.34 7.94
N ASP A 704 42.18 6.30 6.86
CA ASP A 704 43.65 6.38 6.94
C ASP A 704 44.12 7.72 7.50
N THR A 705 43.31 8.78 7.38
CA THR A 705 43.60 10.11 7.96
C THR A 705 43.63 10.09 9.49
N TYR A 706 42.93 9.15 10.12
CA TYR A 706 42.91 8.90 11.56
C TYR A 706 44.07 7.99 12.03
N GLY A 707 44.81 7.42 11.08
CA GLY A 707 45.94 6.52 11.29
C GLY A 707 45.71 5.13 10.69
N ARG A 708 46.82 4.44 10.34
CA ARG A 708 46.79 3.14 9.64
C ARG A 708 45.96 2.06 10.33
N SER A 709 45.80 2.12 11.65
CA SER A 709 44.97 1.16 12.38
C SER A 709 43.48 1.28 12.04
N PHE A 710 43.01 2.48 11.70
CA PHE A 710 41.60 2.74 11.36
C PHE A 710 41.29 2.31 9.93
N LYS A 711 42.24 2.45 9.01
CA LYS A 711 42.11 1.97 7.63
C LYS A 711 41.68 0.50 7.54
N HIS A 712 42.21 -0.34 8.42
CA HIS A 712 41.85 -1.77 8.42
C HIS A 712 40.40 -2.02 8.84
N LEU A 713 39.77 -1.11 9.58
CA LEU A 713 38.37 -1.27 10.02
C LEU A 713 37.39 -1.22 8.85
N ALA A 714 37.71 -0.55 7.72
CA ALA A 714 36.87 -0.57 6.53
C ALA A 714 36.68 -1.99 5.96
N TYR A 715 37.70 -2.84 6.10
CA TYR A 715 37.73 -4.20 5.54
C TYR A 715 37.41 -5.31 6.56
N ILE A 716 37.23 -4.96 7.84
CA ILE A 716 36.84 -5.90 8.92
C ILE A 716 35.34 -5.83 9.10
#